data_AF-A0A7X9D0Z1-F1
#
_entry.id   AF-A0A7X9D0Z1-F1
#
_cell.length_a   1.000
_cell.length_b   1.000
_cell.length_c   1.000
_cell.angle_alpha   90.00
_cell.angle_beta   90.00
_cell.angle_gamma   90.00
#
_symmetry.space_group_name_H-M   'P 1'
#
loop_
_entity.id
_entity.type
_entity.pdbx_description
1 polymer ?
#
loop_
_entity_poly.entity_id
_entity_poly.type
_entity_poly.pdbx_seq_one_letter_code
_entity_poly.pdbx_strand_id
1 'polypeptide(L)'
;MGLHKIFILAITVFFLTSLVLQQVVPSQNVGASTQPRTGDAYYKYGEALQKAILFYKANRLGKLPEDYILPYRADAAMTDGQDVGLDLTGGWADAGDGIKFTHPMSYAAGQLGWAVYEYRQAFEKAGQLDEILDEIKWATDFFIKAHPEPDILYYMCGYNESDHSVWVPHELLDYVTDRKSFVLNPSIPGSDVAGQTAACLAIASIIFEPTDPGYADVCLMHAKQIFDFGDKYKGKNPLDVLYPSGGYMDDMAWGAIWLYIKTGEPVYLDKAKSYLPINSLGGGHTHCWDDVSYGAALKIAQHTKDEGYSAAVEKNLDFWMPNGGISYTPGGLAWLSPWGCLRYASTAAFLAFVWSDDDSVGTASKKQDYHDFAQRQMNYILGDNPRNGSYVVGFGENAPEHPHHRTAHGSWVSMLETPSFHRHILYGALVGGPSSDDSWEDNIEDYTLNEVATDYNAGFVGSLAKMYDMYGGEPLKNWPQPEDFVAPEDDFIEYFCRGWIVYEGYETLNLLLQVNNRSARPPTMKDKLSVRYYMDLSEIFDAGGSLSDVEVTLGQSDGAKLEGLKQYEDNIYYFTVDFSGTQIMPAEWTMCEKDANVTIKYKGGSTGSNDNDWSYRNLTDSPDYDAISFAGMTPYIPVYDDGILLWGEEPPRGDLPPEPTPIDPGFVYGDLNNDGLVNSMDMAILKRILLNEKFSDINISAADLNLDGQVDSMDLTIMKRYLLRRIESLPI
;
A
#
# COMPACT_ATOMS: atom_id res chain seq x y z
N MET A 1 54.81 38.94 21.48
CA MET A 1 55.37 38.14 20.38
C MET A 1 55.60 36.73 20.92
N GLY A 2 54.79 35.75 20.51
CA GLY A 2 54.96 34.35 20.95
C GLY A 2 53.81 33.72 21.74
N LEU A 3 52.57 33.87 21.29
CA LEU A 3 51.45 32.97 21.64
C LEU A 3 51.00 32.19 20.38
N HIS A 4 51.99 31.78 19.58
CA HIS A 4 51.82 31.21 18.24
C HIS A 4 52.54 29.86 18.08
N LYS A 5 52.69 29.09 19.17
CA LYS A 5 53.31 27.75 19.15
C LYS A 5 52.72 26.73 20.13
N ILE A 6 51.43 26.86 20.47
CA ILE A 6 50.64 25.75 21.05
C ILE A 6 49.28 25.71 20.33
N PHE A 7 49.33 25.69 19.00
CA PHE A 7 48.18 25.46 18.12
C PHE A 7 48.56 24.52 16.96
N ILE A 8 49.65 23.76 17.14
CA ILE A 8 50.18 22.79 16.16
C ILE A 8 50.64 21.55 16.96
N LEU A 9 49.70 20.89 17.64
CA LEU A 9 49.80 19.48 18.04
C LEU A 9 48.43 18.88 18.43
N ALA A 10 47.34 19.40 17.87
CA ALA A 10 45.98 18.91 18.12
C ALA A 10 45.13 18.77 16.84
N ILE A 11 45.75 18.86 15.65
CA ILE A 11 45.06 18.78 14.34
C ILE A 11 45.60 17.61 13.48
N THR A 12 46.40 16.69 14.04
CA THR A 12 46.99 15.59 13.24
C THR A 12 46.79 14.20 13.84
N VAL A 13 45.84 14.02 14.77
CA VAL A 13 45.44 12.68 15.28
C VAL A 13 43.93 12.45 15.22
N PHE A 14 43.15 13.42 14.72
CA PHE A 14 41.70 13.26 14.45
C PHE A 14 41.40 12.95 12.96
N PHE A 15 42.32 12.25 12.29
CA PHE A 15 42.18 11.89 10.87
C PHE A 15 42.45 10.41 10.56
N LEU A 16 42.41 9.51 11.56
CA LEU A 16 42.75 8.10 11.33
C LEU A 16 41.93 7.04 12.08
N THR A 17 40.78 7.37 12.68
CA THR A 17 39.88 6.36 13.28
C THR A 17 38.38 6.66 13.11
N SER A 18 37.98 7.43 12.09
CA SER A 18 36.57 7.53 11.67
C SER A 18 36.25 6.75 10.38
N LEU A 19 37.19 5.95 9.89
CA LEU A 19 36.87 4.84 8.98
C LEU A 19 36.73 3.58 9.83
N VAL A 20 35.71 2.78 9.51
CA VAL A 20 35.31 1.51 10.14
C VAL A 20 34.37 1.68 11.33
N LEU A 21 33.19 2.24 11.05
CA LEU A 21 31.90 1.68 11.48
C LEU A 21 30.83 2.42 10.65
N GLN A 22 30.87 2.20 9.33
CA GLN A 22 29.63 2.26 8.56
C GLN A 22 28.73 1.20 9.18
N GLN A 23 27.63 1.64 9.76
CA GLN A 23 26.53 0.77 10.12
C GLN A 23 26.22 -0.08 8.89
N VAL A 24 26.31 -1.39 9.04
CA VAL A 24 25.64 -2.31 8.13
C VAL A 24 24.15 -2.14 8.44
N VAL A 25 23.57 -1.06 7.93
CA VAL A 25 22.19 -1.14 7.46
C VAL A 25 22.22 -2.24 6.41
N PRO A 26 21.31 -3.23 6.42
CA PRO A 26 21.15 -4.06 5.25
C PRO A 26 20.68 -3.11 4.14
N SER A 27 21.62 -2.54 3.38
CA SER A 27 21.31 -2.06 2.05
C SER A 27 20.75 -3.29 1.36
N GLN A 28 19.46 -3.28 1.04
CA GLN A 28 19.02 -4.08 -0.07
C GLN A 28 19.83 -3.55 -1.25
N ASN A 29 20.95 -4.23 -1.53
CA ASN A 29 21.82 -3.88 -2.64
C ASN A 29 20.95 -3.93 -3.89
N VAL A 30 20.60 -2.74 -4.42
CA VAL A 30 19.97 -2.58 -5.72
C VAL A 30 21.01 -3.05 -6.72
N GLY A 31 20.99 -4.35 -7.02
CA GLY A 31 22.01 -4.98 -7.83
C GLY A 31 22.05 -4.34 -9.22
N ALA A 32 23.10 -3.59 -9.50
CA ALA A 32 23.42 -3.20 -10.87
C ALA A 32 23.34 -4.43 -11.79
N SER A 33 22.83 -4.24 -13.01
CA SER A 33 22.92 -5.23 -14.10
C SER A 33 24.35 -5.80 -14.19
N THR A 34 24.50 -7.03 -14.69
CA THR A 34 25.82 -7.66 -14.85
C THR A 34 26.73 -6.96 -15.87
N GLN A 35 26.20 -6.06 -16.71
CA GLN A 35 26.97 -5.29 -17.70
C GLN A 35 26.45 -3.82 -17.81
N PRO A 36 27.36 -2.81 -17.85
CA PRO A 36 26.98 -1.41 -17.99
C PRO A 36 26.38 -1.15 -19.36
N ARG A 37 25.41 -0.23 -19.43
CA ARG A 37 25.06 0.40 -20.70
C ARG A 37 26.03 1.54 -21.02
N THR A 38 25.96 2.03 -22.25
CA THR A 38 26.60 3.30 -22.66
C THR A 38 26.19 4.40 -21.68
N GLY A 39 27.15 5.01 -20.97
CA GLY A 39 26.88 6.05 -19.96
C GLY A 39 26.73 5.55 -18.51
N ASP A 40 27.20 4.35 -18.18
CA ASP A 40 27.32 3.80 -16.81
C ASP A 40 26.01 3.51 -16.05
N ALA A 41 24.83 3.64 -16.66
CA ALA A 41 23.54 3.35 -16.00
C ALA A 41 23.16 1.86 -15.99
N TYR A 42 22.77 1.35 -14.81
CA TYR A 42 22.37 -0.04 -14.56
C TYR A 42 21.08 -0.10 -13.73
N TYR A 43 19.93 -0.42 -14.33
CA TYR A 43 18.69 -0.69 -13.58
C TYR A 43 18.26 -2.14 -13.75
N LYS A 44 17.64 -2.72 -12.71
CA LYS A 44 16.99 -4.03 -12.81
C LYS A 44 15.56 -3.88 -13.27
N TYR A 45 15.34 -3.94 -14.58
CA TYR A 45 14.01 -3.72 -15.16
C TYR A 45 12.99 -4.79 -14.74
N GLY A 46 13.43 -6.03 -14.50
CA GLY A 46 12.57 -7.09 -13.98
C GLY A 46 12.15 -6.86 -12.53
N GLU A 47 13.02 -6.33 -11.67
CA GLU A 47 12.63 -5.91 -10.31
C GLU A 47 11.66 -4.72 -10.36
N ALA A 48 11.94 -3.71 -11.19
CA ALA A 48 11.02 -2.58 -11.38
C ALA A 48 9.66 -3.04 -11.92
N LEU A 49 9.65 -3.97 -12.88
CA LEU A 49 8.44 -4.54 -13.47
C LEU A 49 7.61 -5.30 -12.44
N GLN A 50 8.25 -6.17 -11.66
CA GLN A 50 7.63 -6.94 -10.59
C GLN A 50 6.95 -6.01 -9.57
N LYS A 51 7.66 -4.96 -9.12
CA LYS A 51 7.11 -3.95 -8.20
C LYS A 51 5.97 -3.16 -8.85
N ALA A 52 6.13 -2.72 -10.10
CA ALA A 52 5.13 -1.92 -10.80
C ALA A 52 3.80 -2.67 -11.05
N ILE A 53 3.85 -3.99 -11.20
CA ILE A 53 2.65 -4.84 -11.25
C ILE A 53 2.04 -5.00 -9.84
N LEU A 54 2.86 -5.21 -8.81
CA LEU A 54 2.41 -5.32 -7.42
C LEU A 54 1.62 -4.09 -6.94
N PHE A 55 1.94 -2.90 -7.44
CA PHE A 55 1.19 -1.67 -7.15
C PHE A 55 -0.32 -1.81 -7.38
N TYR A 56 -0.76 -2.54 -8.41
CA TYR A 56 -2.19 -2.75 -8.66
C TYR A 56 -2.86 -3.60 -7.56
N LYS A 57 -2.13 -4.57 -6.96
CA LYS A 57 -2.60 -5.29 -5.76
C LYS A 57 -2.83 -4.31 -4.60
N ALA A 58 -1.95 -3.33 -4.41
CA ALA A 58 -2.12 -2.33 -3.36
C ALA A 58 -3.36 -1.43 -3.55
N ASN A 59 -3.97 -1.42 -4.75
CA ASN A 59 -5.16 -0.64 -5.07
C ASN A 59 -6.45 -1.47 -5.16
N ARG A 60 -6.41 -2.79 -5.01
CA ARG A 60 -7.64 -3.62 -5.08
C ARG A 60 -8.68 -3.20 -4.03
N LEU A 61 -9.92 -3.08 -4.44
CA LEU A 61 -11.10 -2.93 -3.58
C LEU A 61 -12.00 -4.16 -3.72
N GLY A 62 -12.95 -4.33 -2.80
CA GLY A 62 -13.80 -5.51 -2.67
C GLY A 62 -13.19 -6.59 -1.77
N LYS A 63 -13.73 -7.80 -1.89
CA LYS A 63 -13.29 -8.95 -1.09
C LYS A 63 -11.96 -9.48 -1.61
N LEU A 64 -10.91 -9.38 -0.80
CA LEU A 64 -9.58 -9.88 -1.16
C LEU A 64 -9.48 -11.42 -0.97
N PRO A 65 -8.61 -12.11 -1.73
CA PRO A 65 -8.26 -13.51 -1.47
C PRO A 65 -7.76 -13.75 -0.04
N GLU A 66 -7.97 -14.95 0.51
CA GLU A 66 -7.54 -15.29 1.89
C GLU A 66 -6.01 -15.28 2.05
N ASP A 67 -5.27 -15.61 0.99
CA ASP A 67 -3.81 -15.66 0.93
C ASP A 67 -3.20 -14.35 0.38
N TYR A 68 -3.83 -13.22 0.68
CA TYR A 68 -3.39 -11.93 0.18
C TYR A 68 -1.98 -11.56 0.68
N ILE A 69 -1.10 -11.17 -0.24
CA ILE A 69 0.33 -11.00 0.06
C ILE A 69 0.67 -9.67 0.75
N LEU A 70 -0.25 -8.70 0.75
CA LEU A 70 -0.04 -7.38 1.35
C LEU A 70 -0.69 -7.35 2.75
N PRO A 71 0.10 -7.37 3.84
CA PRO A 71 -0.44 -7.53 5.20
C PRO A 71 -1.20 -6.31 5.73
N TYR A 72 -1.07 -5.16 5.04
CA TYR A 72 -1.74 -3.91 5.37
C TYR A 72 -3.01 -3.69 4.54
N ARG A 73 -3.41 -4.65 3.70
CA ARG A 73 -4.64 -4.59 2.90
C ARG A 73 -5.64 -5.64 3.38
N ALA A 74 -6.91 -5.28 3.39
CA ALA A 74 -8.03 -6.18 3.65
C ALA A 74 -9.24 -5.82 2.79
N ASP A 75 -10.36 -6.52 3.02
CA ASP A 75 -11.64 -6.22 2.40
C ASP A 75 -12.00 -4.73 2.57
N ALA A 76 -12.36 -4.09 1.45
CA ALA A 76 -12.62 -2.66 1.40
C ALA A 76 -13.76 -2.35 0.41
N ALA A 77 -14.52 -1.27 0.65
CA ALA A 77 -15.63 -0.84 -0.22
C ALA A 77 -16.63 -1.98 -0.50
N MET A 78 -16.97 -2.75 0.54
CA MET A 78 -17.85 -3.91 0.49
C MET A 78 -19.33 -3.53 0.33
N THR A 79 -19.66 -2.24 0.44
CA THR A 79 -21.00 -1.71 0.21
C THR A 79 -21.25 -1.23 -1.22
N ASP A 80 -20.22 -1.23 -2.08
CA ASP A 80 -20.35 -0.76 -3.46
C ASP A 80 -21.43 -1.54 -4.24
N GLY A 81 -22.40 -0.80 -4.77
CA GLY A 81 -23.54 -1.34 -5.53
C GLY A 81 -24.80 -1.65 -4.71
N GLN A 82 -24.71 -1.67 -3.38
CA GLN A 82 -25.88 -1.99 -2.53
C GLN A 82 -27.00 -0.94 -2.67
N ASP A 83 -26.65 0.32 -2.92
CA ASP A 83 -27.59 1.43 -3.15
C ASP A 83 -28.47 1.25 -4.38
N VAL A 84 -28.01 0.45 -5.34
CA VAL A 84 -28.70 0.11 -6.59
C VAL A 84 -29.09 -1.37 -6.68
N GLY A 85 -28.87 -2.15 -5.62
CA GLY A 85 -29.23 -3.57 -5.56
C GLY A 85 -28.35 -4.50 -6.39
N LEU A 86 -27.08 -4.13 -6.62
CA LEU A 86 -26.08 -4.91 -7.35
C LEU A 86 -24.86 -5.22 -6.48
N ASP A 87 -24.05 -6.17 -6.92
CA ASP A 87 -22.69 -6.34 -6.44
C ASP A 87 -21.75 -5.57 -7.37
N LEU A 88 -21.25 -4.42 -6.91
CA LEU A 88 -20.20 -3.66 -7.61
C LEU A 88 -18.88 -3.71 -6.84
N THR A 89 -18.67 -4.70 -5.97
CA THR A 89 -17.37 -4.94 -5.31
C THR A 89 -16.31 -5.43 -6.30
N GLY A 90 -15.04 -5.19 -6.00
CA GLY A 90 -13.92 -5.45 -6.91
C GLY A 90 -13.37 -4.16 -7.52
N GLY A 91 -12.48 -4.31 -8.50
CA GLY A 91 -11.81 -3.20 -9.18
C GLY A 91 -10.71 -2.57 -8.34
N TRP A 92 -10.20 -1.44 -8.81
CA TRP A 92 -9.14 -0.68 -8.12
C TRP A 92 -9.65 0.67 -7.62
N ALA A 93 -9.14 1.09 -6.47
CA ALA A 93 -8.99 2.51 -6.16
C ALA A 93 -8.19 3.20 -7.29
N ASP A 94 -8.53 4.43 -7.61
CA ASP A 94 -7.96 5.12 -8.76
C ASP A 94 -6.53 5.61 -8.50
N ALA A 95 -6.35 6.32 -7.39
CA ALA A 95 -5.11 6.98 -7.00
C ALA A 95 -4.82 6.74 -5.50
N GLY A 96 -4.42 7.79 -4.76
CA GLY A 96 -4.36 7.74 -3.30
C GLY A 96 -5.72 7.68 -2.58
N ASP A 97 -6.83 7.63 -3.32
CA ASP A 97 -8.22 7.77 -2.89
C ASP A 97 -9.04 6.47 -2.93
N GLY A 98 -10.28 6.53 -2.46
CA GLY A 98 -11.16 5.37 -2.37
C GLY A 98 -12.18 5.24 -3.50
N ILE A 99 -12.08 6.06 -4.55
CA ILE A 99 -13.08 6.12 -5.62
C ILE A 99 -12.69 5.15 -6.75
N LYS A 100 -13.70 4.49 -7.32
CA LYS A 100 -13.53 3.68 -8.53
C LYS A 100 -14.04 4.48 -9.71
N PHE A 101 -13.16 4.89 -10.61
CA PHE A 101 -13.53 5.50 -11.89
C PHE A 101 -13.34 4.49 -13.02
N THR A 102 -14.43 4.11 -13.70
CA THR A 102 -14.37 3.09 -14.77
C THR A 102 -13.57 3.56 -15.97
N HIS A 103 -13.56 4.87 -16.27
CA HIS A 103 -12.86 5.42 -17.44
C HIS A 103 -11.32 5.27 -17.33
N PRO A 104 -10.63 5.86 -16.33
CA PRO A 104 -9.19 5.64 -16.15
C PRO A 104 -8.85 4.19 -15.76
N MET A 105 -9.69 3.47 -15.01
CA MET A 105 -9.44 2.07 -14.67
C MET A 105 -9.45 1.18 -15.93
N SER A 106 -10.40 1.37 -16.84
CA SER A 106 -10.44 0.61 -18.10
C SER A 106 -9.31 1.01 -19.05
N TYR A 107 -8.85 2.26 -19.01
CA TYR A 107 -7.60 2.65 -19.64
C TYR A 107 -6.40 1.91 -19.05
N ALA A 108 -6.21 1.93 -17.74
CA ALA A 108 -5.08 1.28 -17.10
C ALA A 108 -5.05 -0.21 -17.42
N ALA A 109 -6.17 -0.92 -17.19
CA ALA A 109 -6.28 -2.35 -17.49
C ALA A 109 -6.13 -2.67 -18.99
N GLY A 110 -6.70 -1.84 -19.87
CA GLY A 110 -6.56 -1.99 -21.32
C GLY A 110 -5.11 -1.79 -21.79
N GLN A 111 -4.42 -0.80 -21.25
CA GLN A 111 -3.01 -0.50 -21.54
C GLN A 111 -2.09 -1.62 -21.00
N LEU A 112 -2.34 -2.16 -19.81
CA LEU A 112 -1.66 -3.36 -19.31
C LEU A 112 -1.89 -4.57 -20.23
N GLY A 113 -3.14 -4.79 -20.67
CA GLY A 113 -3.46 -5.85 -21.61
C GLY A 113 -2.78 -5.65 -22.98
N TRP A 114 -2.65 -4.41 -23.44
CA TRP A 114 -1.91 -4.10 -24.66
C TRP A 114 -0.41 -4.41 -24.47
N ALA A 115 0.18 -4.08 -23.32
CA ALA A 115 1.55 -4.49 -23.02
C ALA A 115 1.73 -6.01 -23.06
N VAL A 116 0.79 -6.80 -22.51
CA VAL A 116 0.81 -8.27 -22.62
C VAL A 116 0.67 -8.72 -24.06
N TYR A 117 -0.19 -8.08 -24.85
CA TYR A 117 -0.35 -8.38 -26.29
C TYR A 117 0.97 -8.22 -27.06
N GLU A 118 1.74 -7.17 -26.78
CA GLU A 118 3.02 -6.91 -27.46
C GLU A 118 4.18 -7.76 -26.91
N TYR A 119 4.28 -7.86 -25.59
CA TYR A 119 5.49 -8.32 -24.89
C TYR A 119 5.24 -9.54 -23.99
N ARG A 120 4.27 -10.39 -24.29
CA ARG A 120 3.92 -11.58 -23.47
C ARG A 120 5.15 -12.38 -23.03
N GLN A 121 6.07 -12.66 -23.95
CA GLN A 121 7.28 -13.44 -23.67
C GLN A 121 8.19 -12.76 -22.64
N ALA A 122 8.21 -11.43 -22.57
CA ALA A 122 8.98 -10.70 -21.57
C ALA A 122 8.41 -10.95 -20.17
N PHE A 123 7.08 -10.89 -20.03
CA PHE A 123 6.40 -11.23 -18.78
C PHE A 123 6.61 -12.70 -18.39
N GLU A 124 6.57 -13.64 -19.35
CA GLU A 124 6.87 -15.06 -19.11
C GLU A 124 8.30 -15.26 -18.61
N LYS A 125 9.30 -14.67 -19.28
CA LYS A 125 10.71 -14.75 -18.87
C LYS A 125 10.94 -14.14 -17.48
N ALA A 126 10.26 -13.05 -17.16
CA ALA A 126 10.30 -12.42 -15.84
C ALA A 126 9.48 -13.17 -14.77
N GLY A 127 8.71 -14.20 -15.14
CA GLY A 127 7.79 -14.86 -14.21
C GLY A 127 6.71 -13.91 -13.66
N GLN A 128 6.31 -12.90 -14.45
CA GLN A 128 5.31 -11.90 -14.08
C GLN A 128 4.03 -12.00 -14.92
N LEU A 129 3.92 -12.99 -15.81
CA LEU A 129 2.75 -13.15 -16.68
C LEU A 129 1.48 -13.44 -15.87
N ASP A 130 1.53 -14.36 -14.91
CA ASP A 130 0.36 -14.71 -14.11
C ASP A 130 -0.06 -13.54 -13.22
N GLU A 131 0.91 -12.81 -12.66
CA GLU A 131 0.65 -11.62 -11.84
C GLU A 131 -0.07 -10.51 -12.62
N ILE A 132 0.43 -10.15 -13.81
CA ILE A 132 -0.22 -9.10 -14.61
C ILE A 132 -1.59 -9.56 -15.15
N LEU A 133 -1.75 -10.84 -15.49
CA LEU A 133 -3.06 -11.36 -15.89
C LEU A 133 -4.04 -11.34 -14.72
N ASP A 134 -3.62 -11.69 -13.50
CA ASP A 134 -4.47 -11.60 -12.30
C ASP A 134 -4.94 -10.16 -12.05
N GLU A 135 -4.06 -9.18 -12.18
CA GLU A 135 -4.44 -7.76 -12.08
C GLU A 135 -5.44 -7.33 -13.17
N ILE A 136 -5.15 -7.62 -14.44
CA ILE A 136 -6.08 -7.29 -15.53
C ILE A 136 -7.44 -7.97 -15.30
N LYS A 137 -7.44 -9.22 -14.85
CA LYS A 137 -8.66 -9.96 -14.51
C LYS A 137 -9.43 -9.26 -13.39
N TRP A 138 -8.76 -8.78 -12.35
CA TRP A 138 -9.40 -8.08 -11.24
C TRP A 138 -10.21 -6.86 -11.68
N ALA A 139 -9.64 -6.02 -12.55
CA ALA A 139 -10.34 -4.87 -13.11
C ALA A 139 -11.45 -5.26 -14.08
N THR A 140 -11.20 -6.23 -14.96
CA THR A 140 -12.19 -6.68 -15.95
C THR A 140 -13.37 -7.43 -15.34
N ASP A 141 -13.18 -8.14 -14.23
CA ASP A 141 -14.26 -8.71 -13.42
C ASP A 141 -15.17 -7.61 -12.86
N PHE A 142 -14.61 -6.48 -12.43
CA PHE A 142 -15.41 -5.31 -12.04
C PHE A 142 -16.19 -4.73 -13.22
N PHE A 143 -15.59 -4.58 -14.41
CA PHE A 143 -16.31 -4.07 -15.59
C PHE A 143 -17.47 -4.98 -16.01
N ILE A 144 -17.30 -6.31 -15.89
CA ILE A 144 -18.35 -7.29 -16.14
C ILE A 144 -19.51 -7.11 -15.14
N LYS A 145 -19.21 -6.92 -13.84
CA LYS A 145 -20.23 -6.61 -12.82
C LYS A 145 -20.91 -5.26 -13.07
N ALA A 146 -20.14 -4.26 -13.47
CA ALA A 146 -20.60 -2.91 -13.78
C ALA A 146 -21.45 -2.84 -15.06
N HIS A 147 -21.49 -3.89 -15.88
CA HIS A 147 -22.32 -4.00 -17.07
C HIS A 147 -23.38 -5.12 -16.93
N PRO A 148 -24.42 -4.92 -16.11
CA PRO A 148 -25.43 -5.95 -15.84
C PRO A 148 -26.40 -6.18 -17.00
N GLU A 149 -26.59 -5.18 -17.87
CA GLU A 149 -27.50 -5.22 -19.03
C GLU A 149 -26.85 -4.53 -20.24
N PRO A 150 -27.21 -4.89 -21.49
CA PRO A 150 -26.52 -4.43 -22.70
C PRO A 150 -26.41 -2.91 -22.89
N ASP A 151 -27.34 -2.13 -22.33
CA ASP A 151 -27.39 -0.67 -22.46
C ASP A 151 -27.14 0.03 -21.10
N ILE A 152 -26.53 -0.64 -20.12
CA ILE A 152 -26.26 -0.12 -18.77
C ILE A 152 -24.79 -0.34 -18.41
N LEU A 153 -24.08 0.74 -18.05
CA LEU A 153 -22.70 0.67 -17.55
C LEU A 153 -22.55 1.57 -16.32
N TYR A 154 -22.19 0.99 -15.17
CA TYR A 154 -21.79 1.76 -14.00
C TYR A 154 -20.39 2.32 -14.22
N TYR A 155 -20.24 3.62 -14.07
CA TYR A 155 -19.00 4.32 -14.41
C TYR A 155 -18.23 4.82 -13.19
N MET A 156 -18.87 4.88 -12.02
CA MET A 156 -18.24 5.34 -10.79
C MET A 156 -18.89 4.73 -9.54
N CYS A 157 -18.07 4.36 -8.55
CA CYS A 157 -18.50 4.05 -7.19
C CYS A 157 -17.70 4.92 -6.22
N GLY A 158 -18.40 5.66 -5.35
CA GLY A 158 -17.81 6.67 -4.46
C GLY A 158 -18.14 8.09 -4.90
N TYR A 159 -18.41 8.96 -3.93
CA TYR A 159 -18.73 10.37 -4.18
C TYR A 159 -17.56 11.29 -3.78
N ASN A 160 -17.05 12.05 -4.74
CA ASN A 160 -15.87 12.92 -4.59
C ASN A 160 -15.87 13.74 -3.29
N GLU A 161 -16.92 14.52 -3.02
CA GLU A 161 -16.94 15.41 -1.86
C GLU A 161 -16.85 14.67 -0.52
N SER A 162 -17.29 13.40 -0.47
CA SER A 162 -17.23 12.57 0.73
C SER A 162 -15.92 11.80 0.86
N ASP A 163 -15.34 11.35 -0.25
CA ASP A 163 -14.12 10.54 -0.24
C ASP A 163 -12.87 11.41 -0.03
N HIS A 164 -12.85 12.60 -0.63
CA HIS A 164 -11.73 13.55 -0.52
C HIS A 164 -11.85 14.48 0.69
N SER A 165 -12.92 14.37 1.50
CA SER A 165 -13.02 15.07 2.78
C SER A 165 -12.31 14.37 3.94
N VAL A 166 -11.84 13.13 3.73
CA VAL A 166 -11.20 12.28 4.75
C VAL A 166 -9.89 11.68 4.23
N TRP A 167 -8.97 11.41 5.15
CA TRP A 167 -7.67 10.77 4.88
C TRP A 167 -7.56 9.43 5.62
N VAL A 168 -8.37 8.46 5.21
CA VAL A 168 -8.48 7.15 5.88
C VAL A 168 -8.05 6.00 4.98
N PRO A 169 -7.52 4.90 5.54
CA PRO A 169 -7.24 3.69 4.77
C PRO A 169 -8.49 3.13 4.06
N HIS A 170 -8.28 2.43 2.94
CA HIS A 170 -9.37 1.93 2.08
C HIS A 170 -10.34 0.99 2.82
N GLU A 171 -9.82 0.22 3.78
CA GLU A 171 -10.57 -0.71 4.63
C GLU A 171 -11.65 0.00 5.48
N LEU A 172 -11.55 1.32 5.63
CA LEU A 172 -12.48 2.13 6.43
C LEU A 172 -13.50 2.90 5.59
N LEU A 173 -13.44 2.83 4.26
CA LEU A 173 -14.30 3.61 3.36
C LEU A 173 -15.79 3.43 3.68
N ASP A 174 -16.25 2.19 3.88
CA ASP A 174 -17.67 1.88 4.15
C ASP A 174 -18.21 2.54 5.44
N TYR A 175 -17.32 2.97 6.35
CA TYR A 175 -17.71 3.55 7.63
C TYR A 175 -17.78 5.08 7.58
N VAL A 176 -17.00 5.72 6.70
CA VAL A 176 -16.81 7.18 6.74
C VAL A 176 -17.01 7.88 5.40
N THR A 177 -17.27 7.16 4.30
CA THR A 177 -17.52 7.75 2.98
C THR A 177 -18.87 7.32 2.37
N ASP A 178 -19.41 8.17 1.49
CA ASP A 178 -20.56 7.84 0.66
C ASP A 178 -20.11 7.02 -0.56
N ARG A 179 -20.45 5.73 -0.55
CA ARG A 179 -20.13 4.72 -1.58
C ARG A 179 -21.14 4.64 -2.73
N LYS A 180 -21.82 5.75 -3.03
CA LYS A 180 -22.83 5.86 -4.10
C LYS A 180 -22.37 5.33 -5.46
N SER A 181 -23.27 4.64 -6.16
CA SER A 181 -23.07 4.12 -7.51
C SER A 181 -23.63 5.06 -8.59
N PHE A 182 -22.87 5.30 -9.66
CA PHE A 182 -23.27 6.16 -10.78
C PHE A 182 -23.30 5.39 -12.09
N VAL A 183 -24.32 5.67 -12.92
CA VAL A 183 -24.70 4.83 -14.06
C VAL A 183 -24.84 5.61 -15.36
N LEU A 184 -24.35 5.01 -16.44
CA LEU A 184 -24.60 5.38 -17.83
C LEU A 184 -25.72 4.50 -18.39
N ASN A 185 -26.61 5.11 -19.16
CA ASN A 185 -27.76 4.45 -19.79
C ASN A 185 -28.24 5.26 -21.01
N PRO A 186 -29.29 4.85 -21.75
CA PRO A 186 -29.76 5.59 -22.92
C PRO A 186 -30.13 7.07 -22.69
N SER A 187 -30.43 7.46 -21.46
CA SER A 187 -30.74 8.85 -21.08
C SER A 187 -29.54 9.63 -20.55
N ILE A 188 -28.50 8.92 -20.07
CA ILE A 188 -27.24 9.45 -19.56
C ILE A 188 -26.11 8.72 -20.31
N PRO A 189 -25.81 9.12 -21.56
CA PRO A 189 -24.79 8.44 -22.36
C PRO A 189 -23.39 8.66 -21.80
N GLY A 190 -22.45 7.80 -22.21
CA GLY A 190 -21.02 7.91 -21.90
C GLY A 190 -20.20 7.00 -22.82
N SER A 191 -20.14 7.41 -24.09
CA SER A 191 -19.44 6.72 -25.18
C SER A 191 -17.94 6.63 -24.97
N ASP A 192 -17.36 7.57 -24.22
CA ASP A 192 -15.97 7.58 -23.79
C ASP A 192 -15.68 6.38 -22.88
N VAL A 193 -16.38 6.29 -21.75
CA VAL A 193 -16.27 5.16 -20.81
C VAL A 193 -16.60 3.84 -21.51
N ALA A 194 -17.64 3.82 -22.35
CA ALA A 194 -18.04 2.64 -23.09
C ALA A 194 -16.98 2.19 -24.11
N GLY A 195 -16.44 3.11 -24.92
CA GLY A 195 -15.39 2.82 -25.89
C GLY A 195 -14.13 2.28 -25.22
N GLN A 196 -13.72 2.90 -24.12
CA GLN A 196 -12.55 2.50 -23.34
C GLN A 196 -12.73 1.14 -22.68
N THR A 197 -13.88 0.89 -22.05
CA THR A 197 -14.22 -0.38 -21.42
C THR A 197 -14.33 -1.51 -22.44
N ALA A 198 -14.94 -1.23 -23.61
CA ALA A 198 -15.02 -2.19 -24.70
C ALA A 198 -13.64 -2.55 -25.25
N ALA A 199 -12.74 -1.57 -25.41
CA ALA A 199 -11.37 -1.82 -25.81
C ALA A 199 -10.65 -2.73 -24.81
N CYS A 200 -10.73 -2.39 -23.51
CA CYS A 200 -10.13 -3.18 -22.45
C CYS A 200 -10.59 -4.64 -22.47
N LEU A 201 -11.90 -4.88 -22.55
CA LEU A 201 -12.46 -6.24 -22.59
C LEU A 201 -12.17 -6.97 -23.91
N ALA A 202 -12.08 -6.26 -25.04
CA ALA A 202 -11.63 -6.85 -26.30
C ALA A 202 -10.17 -7.30 -26.22
N ILE A 203 -9.28 -6.47 -25.64
CA ILE A 203 -7.88 -6.83 -25.36
C ILE A 203 -7.81 -8.03 -24.42
N ALA A 204 -8.57 -8.01 -23.32
CA ALA A 204 -8.65 -9.12 -22.37
C ALA A 204 -9.02 -10.43 -23.08
N SER A 205 -10.01 -10.40 -23.98
CA SER A 205 -10.40 -11.58 -24.76
C SER A 205 -9.30 -12.14 -25.67
N ILE A 206 -8.28 -11.34 -26.02
CA ILE A 206 -7.11 -11.82 -26.79
C ILE A 206 -6.09 -12.45 -25.85
N ILE A 207 -5.73 -11.76 -24.77
CA ILE A 207 -4.61 -12.18 -23.90
C ILE A 207 -4.96 -13.36 -22.99
N PHE A 208 -6.25 -13.57 -22.70
CA PHE A 208 -6.75 -14.72 -21.94
C PHE A 208 -7.10 -15.92 -22.81
N GLU A 209 -7.27 -15.76 -24.12
CA GLU A 209 -7.61 -16.89 -25.01
C GLU A 209 -6.67 -18.12 -24.86
N PRO A 210 -5.34 -17.95 -24.69
CA PRO A 210 -4.44 -19.09 -24.48
C PRO A 210 -4.58 -19.79 -23.11
N THR A 211 -5.06 -19.11 -22.07
CA THR A 211 -5.04 -19.59 -20.67
C THR A 211 -6.42 -19.84 -20.09
N ASP A 212 -7.41 -19.03 -20.45
CA ASP A 212 -8.82 -19.12 -20.07
C ASP A 212 -9.74 -18.67 -21.24
N PRO A 213 -9.97 -19.55 -22.23
CA PRO A 213 -10.83 -19.22 -23.37
C PRO A 213 -12.29 -18.98 -22.98
N GLY A 214 -12.77 -19.57 -21.88
CA GLY A 214 -14.13 -19.35 -21.40
C GLY A 214 -14.32 -17.92 -20.89
N TYR A 215 -13.36 -17.43 -20.11
CA TYR A 215 -13.33 -16.04 -19.69
C TYR A 215 -13.16 -15.08 -20.88
N ALA A 216 -12.31 -15.43 -21.85
CA ALA A 216 -12.14 -14.66 -23.06
C ALA A 216 -13.45 -14.45 -23.85
N ASP A 217 -14.30 -15.48 -23.95
CA ASP A 217 -15.62 -15.38 -24.57
C ASP A 217 -16.55 -14.43 -23.80
N VAL A 218 -16.51 -14.47 -22.46
CA VAL A 218 -17.27 -13.53 -21.60
C VAL A 218 -16.81 -12.10 -21.83
N CYS A 219 -15.50 -11.83 -21.81
CA CYS A 219 -14.96 -10.50 -22.09
C CYS A 219 -15.39 -10.00 -23.47
N LEU A 220 -15.31 -10.84 -24.51
CA LEU A 220 -15.70 -10.46 -25.87
C LEU A 220 -17.20 -10.15 -25.97
N MET A 221 -18.06 -10.92 -25.29
CA MET A 221 -19.49 -10.66 -25.24
C MET A 221 -19.78 -9.26 -24.65
N HIS A 222 -19.22 -8.95 -23.48
CA HIS A 222 -19.39 -7.63 -22.85
C HIS A 222 -18.78 -6.52 -23.70
N ALA A 223 -17.60 -6.72 -24.29
CA ALA A 223 -16.95 -5.74 -25.17
C ALA A 223 -17.85 -5.33 -26.34
N LYS A 224 -18.49 -6.30 -27.01
CA LYS A 224 -19.41 -6.04 -28.12
C LYS A 224 -20.66 -5.27 -27.66
N GLN A 225 -21.27 -5.67 -26.54
CA GLN A 225 -22.47 -5.02 -26.02
C GLN A 225 -22.21 -3.57 -25.58
N ILE A 226 -21.15 -3.36 -24.79
CA ILE A 226 -20.76 -2.03 -24.30
C ILE A 226 -20.41 -1.11 -25.48
N PHE A 227 -19.68 -1.61 -26.48
CA PHE A 227 -19.37 -0.84 -27.68
C PHE A 227 -20.63 -0.45 -28.46
N ASP A 228 -21.57 -1.39 -28.63
CA ASP A 228 -22.84 -1.11 -29.31
C ASP A 228 -23.67 -0.08 -28.55
N PHE A 229 -23.69 -0.13 -27.21
CA PHE A 229 -24.28 0.90 -26.36
C PHE A 229 -23.66 2.28 -26.62
N GLY A 230 -22.33 2.39 -26.54
CA GLY A 230 -21.59 3.65 -26.76
C GLY A 230 -21.73 4.22 -28.18
N ASP A 231 -21.79 3.36 -29.19
CA ASP A 231 -21.99 3.76 -30.60
C ASP A 231 -23.42 4.25 -30.87
N LYS A 232 -24.41 3.63 -30.21
CA LYS A 232 -25.84 3.95 -30.37
C LYS A 232 -26.25 5.19 -29.60
N TYR A 233 -25.82 5.33 -28.35
CA TYR A 233 -26.18 6.44 -27.45
C TYR A 233 -24.99 7.36 -27.23
N LYS A 234 -24.79 8.28 -28.19
CA LYS A 234 -23.60 9.13 -28.24
C LYS A 234 -23.63 10.26 -27.20
N GLY A 235 -22.61 10.33 -26.37
CA GLY A 235 -22.38 11.42 -25.44
C GLY A 235 -21.16 11.19 -24.58
N LYS A 236 -20.69 12.24 -23.92
CA LYS A 236 -19.60 12.12 -22.94
C LYS A 236 -20.16 11.71 -21.59
N ASN A 237 -19.34 11.05 -20.79
CA ASN A 237 -19.52 10.91 -19.35
C ASN A 237 -19.99 12.25 -18.73
N PRO A 238 -20.99 12.26 -17.83
CA PRO A 238 -21.45 13.47 -17.16
C PRO A 238 -20.47 14.09 -16.15
N LEU A 239 -19.33 13.45 -15.81
CA LEU A 239 -18.34 14.02 -14.89
C LEU A 239 -17.69 15.31 -15.42
N ASP A 240 -17.57 16.25 -14.51
CA ASP A 240 -17.00 17.59 -14.72
C ASP A 240 -15.81 17.91 -13.78
N VAL A 241 -15.50 16.99 -12.85
CA VAL A 241 -14.34 17.06 -11.93
C VAL A 241 -13.58 15.74 -11.91
N LEU A 242 -12.30 15.79 -11.51
CA LEU A 242 -11.33 14.68 -11.45
C LEU A 242 -11.00 14.08 -12.83
N TYR A 243 -11.96 13.37 -13.43
CA TYR A 243 -11.85 12.76 -14.76
C TYR A 243 -12.90 13.30 -15.75
N PRO A 244 -12.93 14.62 -16.03
CA PRO A 244 -13.81 15.16 -17.05
C PRO A 244 -13.34 14.74 -18.44
N SER A 245 -14.25 14.23 -19.26
CA SER A 245 -13.92 13.78 -20.61
C SER A 245 -13.72 14.94 -21.59
N GLY A 246 -12.61 14.93 -22.32
CA GLY A 246 -12.31 15.82 -23.46
C GLY A 246 -13.15 15.52 -24.69
N GLY A 247 -13.54 14.25 -24.89
CA GLY A 247 -14.26 13.75 -26.05
C GLY A 247 -14.58 12.25 -25.91
N TYR A 248 -15.20 11.65 -26.93
CA TYR A 248 -15.44 10.19 -26.95
C TYR A 248 -15.04 9.53 -28.27
N MET A 249 -14.62 10.34 -29.25
CA MET A 249 -14.40 9.85 -30.60
C MET A 249 -13.19 8.92 -30.65
N ASP A 250 -12.16 9.27 -29.90
CA ASP A 250 -10.95 8.48 -29.71
C ASP A 250 -11.22 7.19 -28.94
N ASP A 251 -11.96 7.20 -27.82
CA ASP A 251 -12.33 5.96 -27.11
C ASP A 251 -13.15 5.01 -27.98
N MET A 252 -14.09 5.56 -28.77
CA MET A 252 -14.87 4.75 -29.71
C MET A 252 -14.00 4.23 -30.86
N ALA A 253 -13.01 4.99 -31.33
CA ALA A 253 -12.05 4.47 -32.31
C ALA A 253 -11.18 3.36 -31.71
N TRP A 254 -10.79 3.51 -30.44
CA TRP A 254 -9.99 2.56 -29.68
C TRP A 254 -10.74 1.24 -29.45
N GLY A 255 -11.98 1.30 -28.96
CA GLY A 255 -12.84 0.13 -28.82
C GLY A 255 -13.07 -0.58 -30.16
N ALA A 256 -13.31 0.19 -31.22
CA ALA A 256 -13.54 -0.35 -32.55
C ALA A 256 -12.29 -1.07 -33.11
N ILE A 257 -11.09 -0.48 -33.01
CA ILE A 257 -9.89 -1.13 -33.56
C ILE A 257 -9.56 -2.42 -32.80
N TRP A 258 -9.73 -2.49 -31.48
CA TRP A 258 -9.51 -3.74 -30.74
C TRP A 258 -10.56 -4.82 -31.01
N LEU A 259 -11.83 -4.44 -31.17
CA LEU A 259 -12.84 -5.38 -31.63
C LEU A 259 -12.52 -5.91 -33.03
N TYR A 260 -12.01 -5.08 -33.94
CA TYR A 260 -11.52 -5.55 -35.23
C TYR A 260 -10.33 -6.52 -35.09
N ILE A 261 -9.35 -6.21 -34.23
CA ILE A 261 -8.18 -7.07 -33.99
C ILE A 261 -8.62 -8.45 -33.49
N LYS A 262 -9.58 -8.51 -32.56
CA LYS A 262 -10.09 -9.79 -32.03
C LYS A 262 -10.96 -10.54 -33.02
N THR A 263 -11.87 -9.86 -33.72
CA THR A 263 -12.95 -10.52 -34.48
C THR A 263 -12.67 -10.68 -35.97
N GLY A 264 -11.81 -9.83 -36.54
CA GLY A 264 -11.61 -9.69 -37.98
C GLY A 264 -12.82 -9.13 -38.73
N GLU A 265 -13.88 -8.68 -38.03
CA GLU A 265 -15.11 -8.19 -38.66
C GLU A 265 -14.88 -6.77 -39.25
N PRO A 266 -15.01 -6.56 -40.57
CA PRO A 266 -14.65 -5.29 -41.22
C PRO A 266 -15.42 -4.06 -40.70
N VAL A 267 -16.63 -4.27 -40.18
CA VAL A 267 -17.48 -3.21 -39.63
C VAL A 267 -16.78 -2.44 -38.51
N TYR A 268 -15.97 -3.11 -37.69
CA TYR A 268 -15.25 -2.46 -36.59
C TYR A 268 -14.08 -1.63 -37.10
N LEU A 269 -13.37 -2.07 -38.15
CA LEU A 269 -12.33 -1.25 -38.78
C LEU A 269 -12.92 0.00 -39.46
N ASP A 270 -14.06 -0.16 -40.13
CA ASP A 270 -14.78 0.96 -40.75
C ASP A 270 -15.23 1.98 -39.69
N LYS A 271 -15.75 1.50 -38.55
CA LYS A 271 -16.07 2.34 -37.39
C LYS A 271 -14.83 3.04 -36.84
N ALA A 272 -13.72 2.32 -36.62
CA ALA A 272 -12.48 2.89 -36.10
C ALA A 272 -11.99 4.08 -36.97
N LYS A 273 -11.97 3.90 -38.29
CA LYS A 273 -11.59 4.97 -39.24
C LYS A 273 -12.62 6.10 -39.32
N SER A 274 -13.90 5.82 -39.10
CA SER A 274 -14.96 6.82 -39.05
C SER A 274 -14.84 7.70 -37.80
N TYR A 275 -14.48 7.11 -36.68
CA TYR A 275 -14.32 7.80 -35.39
C TYR A 275 -13.00 8.56 -35.31
N LEU A 276 -11.94 8.03 -35.93
CA LEU A 276 -10.63 8.67 -36.00
C LEU A 276 -10.17 8.88 -37.45
N PRO A 277 -10.71 9.88 -38.17
CA PRO A 277 -10.19 10.24 -39.49
C PRO A 277 -8.72 10.66 -39.41
N ILE A 278 -7.90 10.32 -40.41
CA ILE A 278 -6.44 10.60 -40.43
C ILE A 278 -6.07 12.03 -40.00
N ASN A 279 -6.88 13.02 -40.38
CA ASN A 279 -6.60 14.44 -40.11
C ASN A 279 -7.02 14.93 -38.71
N SER A 280 -7.62 14.08 -37.86
CA SER A 280 -8.01 14.46 -36.49
C SER A 280 -6.89 14.23 -35.47
N LEU A 281 -5.85 13.46 -35.79
CA LEU A 281 -4.76 13.20 -34.86
C LEU A 281 -3.84 14.43 -34.69
N GLY A 282 -3.75 14.90 -33.46
CA GLY A 282 -2.77 15.91 -33.04
C GLY A 282 -1.34 15.37 -33.02
N GLY A 283 -0.36 16.26 -32.80
CA GLY A 283 1.02 15.84 -32.52
C GLY A 283 1.44 16.09 -31.07
N GLY A 284 0.73 16.98 -30.36
CA GLY A 284 1.23 17.63 -29.15
C GLY A 284 0.88 16.97 -27.81
N HIS A 285 0.24 15.81 -27.82
CA HIS A 285 -0.11 15.03 -26.62
C HIS A 285 0.42 13.59 -26.76
N THR A 286 0.05 12.69 -25.86
CA THR A 286 0.30 11.24 -25.99
C THR A 286 -0.91 10.45 -25.51
N HIS A 287 -0.86 9.12 -25.68
CA HIS A 287 -1.88 8.20 -25.18
C HIS A 287 -2.03 8.36 -23.66
N CYS A 288 -3.27 8.55 -23.20
CA CYS A 288 -3.63 8.60 -21.80
C CYS A 288 -5.10 8.22 -21.63
N TRP A 289 -5.61 8.27 -20.40
CA TRP A 289 -7.01 7.92 -20.11
C TRP A 289 -8.05 8.78 -20.84
N ASP A 290 -7.73 10.03 -21.21
CA ASP A 290 -8.64 10.98 -21.88
C ASP A 290 -8.40 11.13 -23.39
N ASP A 291 -7.25 10.67 -23.89
CA ASP A 291 -6.94 10.74 -25.33
C ASP A 291 -6.23 9.44 -25.76
N VAL A 292 -7.03 8.49 -26.22
CA VAL A 292 -6.54 7.20 -26.72
C VAL A 292 -6.31 7.17 -28.23
N SER A 293 -6.44 8.33 -28.90
CA SER A 293 -6.34 8.44 -30.36
C SER A 293 -4.98 7.98 -30.89
N TYR A 294 -3.90 8.19 -30.13
CA TYR A 294 -2.53 7.79 -30.52
C TYR A 294 -2.38 6.28 -30.61
N GLY A 295 -2.88 5.54 -29.61
CA GLY A 295 -2.91 4.08 -29.62
C GLY A 295 -3.81 3.54 -30.72
N ALA A 296 -5.00 4.15 -30.90
CA ALA A 296 -5.93 3.76 -31.95
C ALA A 296 -5.33 3.96 -33.36
N ALA A 297 -4.73 5.12 -33.63
CA ALA A 297 -4.06 5.40 -34.90
C ALA A 297 -2.89 4.44 -35.16
N LEU A 298 -2.09 4.15 -34.14
CA LEU A 298 -0.99 3.18 -34.20
C LEU A 298 -1.53 1.80 -34.62
N LYS A 299 -2.59 1.32 -33.97
CA LYS A 299 -3.21 0.03 -34.30
C LYS A 299 -3.86 0.01 -35.68
N ILE A 300 -4.53 1.10 -36.09
CA ILE A 300 -5.06 1.21 -37.45
C ILE A 300 -3.91 1.14 -38.47
N ALA A 301 -2.80 1.85 -38.25
CA ALA A 301 -1.63 1.82 -39.13
C ALA A 301 -1.04 0.40 -39.21
N GLN A 302 -0.79 -0.25 -38.06
CA GLN A 302 -0.27 -1.62 -38.01
C GLN A 302 -1.16 -2.62 -38.75
N HIS A 303 -2.49 -2.52 -38.65
CA HIS A 303 -3.36 -3.50 -39.29
C HIS A 303 -3.73 -3.19 -40.74
N THR A 304 -3.63 -1.94 -41.17
CA THR A 304 -4.04 -1.52 -42.54
C THR A 304 -2.89 -1.18 -43.45
N LYS A 305 -1.70 -0.92 -42.90
CA LYS A 305 -0.52 -0.41 -43.61
C LYS A 305 -0.81 0.89 -44.36
N ASP A 306 -1.77 1.67 -43.87
CA ASP A 306 -2.16 2.95 -44.44
C ASP A 306 -1.08 4.00 -44.13
N GLU A 307 -0.49 4.57 -45.18
CA GLU A 307 0.59 5.55 -45.07
C GLU A 307 0.14 6.84 -44.37
N GLY A 308 -1.14 7.21 -44.45
CA GLY A 308 -1.68 8.39 -43.81
C GLY A 308 -1.73 8.25 -42.29
N TYR A 309 -2.21 7.11 -41.79
CA TYR A 309 -2.14 6.80 -40.35
C TYR A 309 -0.69 6.64 -39.88
N SER A 310 0.17 6.00 -40.69
CA SER A 310 1.59 5.88 -40.36
C SER A 310 2.27 7.24 -40.22
N ALA A 311 2.00 8.16 -41.14
CA ALA A 311 2.50 9.54 -41.05
C ALA A 311 1.93 10.30 -39.85
N ALA A 312 0.68 10.05 -39.46
CA ALA A 312 0.06 10.65 -38.29
C ALA A 312 0.73 10.18 -36.98
N VAL A 313 0.99 8.87 -36.86
CA VAL A 313 1.70 8.28 -35.72
C VAL A 313 3.12 8.84 -35.62
N GLU A 314 3.87 8.86 -36.73
CA GLU A 314 5.23 9.42 -36.72
C GLU A 314 5.26 10.91 -36.43
N LYS A 315 4.27 11.69 -36.89
CA LYS A 315 4.17 13.10 -36.53
C LYS A 315 4.07 13.28 -35.01
N ASN A 316 3.37 12.39 -34.32
CA ASN A 316 3.33 12.39 -32.86
C ASN A 316 4.67 11.97 -32.25
N LEU A 317 5.24 10.83 -32.66
CA LEU A 317 6.53 10.38 -32.13
C LEU A 317 7.65 11.41 -32.38
N ASP A 318 7.70 12.01 -33.57
CA ASP A 318 8.63 13.09 -33.93
C ASP A 318 8.45 14.34 -33.04
N PHE A 319 7.21 14.65 -32.63
CA PHE A 319 6.95 15.75 -31.70
C PHE A 319 7.58 15.50 -30.34
N TRP A 320 7.61 14.23 -29.89
CA TRP A 320 8.17 13.83 -28.61
C TRP A 320 9.70 13.70 -28.60
N MET A 321 10.36 13.67 -29.76
CA MET A 321 11.81 13.58 -29.84
C MET A 321 12.52 14.85 -29.34
N PRO A 322 13.81 14.76 -28.94
CA PRO A 322 14.63 15.95 -28.70
C PRO A 322 14.67 16.87 -29.92
N ASN A 323 14.50 18.18 -29.70
CA ASN A 323 14.30 19.20 -30.76
C ASN A 323 13.03 19.03 -31.60
N GLY A 324 12.10 18.18 -31.16
CA GLY A 324 10.73 18.12 -31.64
C GLY A 324 9.90 19.31 -31.15
N GLY A 325 8.66 19.06 -30.77
CA GLY A 325 7.76 20.09 -30.26
C GLY A 325 7.46 20.01 -28.76
N ILE A 326 7.76 18.89 -28.10
CA ILE A 326 7.58 18.73 -26.65
C ILE A 326 8.64 19.54 -25.89
N SER A 327 8.30 19.96 -24.67
CA SER A 327 9.27 20.58 -23.77
C SER A 327 10.18 19.51 -23.17
N TYR A 328 11.45 19.85 -22.93
CA TYR A 328 12.39 18.99 -22.23
C TYR A 328 12.92 19.69 -20.99
N THR A 329 12.99 18.98 -19.87
CA THR A 329 13.69 19.48 -18.69
C THR A 329 15.20 19.53 -18.93
N PRO A 330 15.98 20.33 -18.19
CA PRO A 330 17.44 20.30 -18.23
C PRO A 330 18.06 18.89 -18.10
N GLY A 331 17.43 18.03 -17.30
CA GLY A 331 17.81 16.63 -17.08
C GLY A 331 17.46 15.69 -18.23
N GLY A 332 16.65 16.12 -19.21
CA GLY A 332 16.33 15.33 -20.41
C GLY A 332 15.02 14.53 -20.33
N LEU A 333 14.13 14.86 -19.40
CA LEU A 333 12.76 14.35 -19.38
C LEU A 333 11.90 15.10 -20.41
N ALA A 334 11.17 14.36 -21.25
CA ALA A 334 10.11 14.92 -22.09
C ALA A 334 8.90 15.28 -21.23
N TRP A 335 8.62 16.58 -21.11
CA TRP A 335 7.73 17.13 -20.11
C TRP A 335 6.49 17.73 -20.77
N LEU A 336 5.34 17.10 -20.56
CA LEU A 336 4.06 17.51 -21.16
C LEU A 336 3.23 18.42 -20.25
N SER A 337 3.14 18.08 -18.97
CA SER A 337 2.22 18.67 -18.01
C SER A 337 2.84 18.64 -16.62
N PRO A 338 2.52 19.59 -15.71
CA PRO A 338 2.91 19.48 -14.32
C PRO A 338 2.26 18.30 -13.60
N TRP A 339 1.09 17.85 -14.07
CA TRP A 339 0.39 16.70 -13.50
C TRP A 339 0.81 15.39 -14.17
N GLY A 340 1.52 14.53 -13.44
CA GLY A 340 1.89 13.20 -13.93
C GLY A 340 2.79 13.26 -15.17
N CYS A 341 3.84 14.08 -15.12
CA CYS A 341 4.78 14.20 -16.25
C CYS A 341 5.44 12.86 -16.59
N LEU A 342 5.76 12.04 -15.58
CA LEU A 342 6.39 10.73 -15.77
C LEU A 342 5.41 9.69 -16.34
N ARG A 343 4.12 9.78 -16.01
CA ARG A 343 3.05 9.01 -16.65
C ARG A 343 2.99 9.25 -18.15
N TYR A 344 3.08 10.51 -18.58
CA TYR A 344 3.07 10.83 -20.00
C TYR A 344 4.36 10.39 -20.71
N ALA A 345 5.52 10.66 -20.12
CA ALA A 345 6.80 10.28 -20.69
C ALA A 345 6.94 8.75 -20.84
N SER A 346 6.55 7.99 -19.83
CA SER A 346 6.57 6.51 -19.86
C SER A 346 5.57 5.92 -20.86
N THR A 347 4.41 6.55 -21.04
CA THR A 347 3.42 6.11 -22.04
C THR A 347 3.86 6.47 -23.47
N ALA A 348 4.44 7.65 -23.68
CA ALA A 348 5.06 7.99 -24.97
C ALA A 348 6.23 7.04 -25.31
N ALA A 349 7.04 6.66 -24.31
CA ALA A 349 8.07 5.65 -24.46
C ALA A 349 7.50 4.29 -24.90
N PHE A 350 6.36 3.87 -24.32
CA PHE A 350 5.70 2.63 -24.71
C PHE A 350 5.26 2.66 -26.18
N LEU A 351 4.59 3.73 -26.63
CA LEU A 351 4.20 3.88 -28.04
C LEU A 351 5.41 3.85 -28.99
N ALA A 352 6.50 4.54 -28.61
CA ALA A 352 7.73 4.57 -29.38
C ALA A 352 8.35 3.17 -29.51
N PHE A 353 8.39 2.38 -28.43
CA PHE A 353 8.85 0.99 -28.48
C PHE A 353 7.99 0.13 -29.41
N VAL A 354 6.66 0.16 -29.24
CA VAL A 354 5.74 -0.66 -30.06
C VAL A 354 5.85 -0.30 -31.55
N TRP A 355 5.95 0.99 -31.88
CA TRP A 355 6.12 1.44 -33.25
C TRP A 355 7.46 1.02 -33.84
N SER A 356 8.54 1.16 -33.05
CA SER A 356 9.89 0.78 -33.50
C SER A 356 10.06 -0.71 -33.73
N ASP A 357 9.36 -1.56 -32.98
CA ASP A 357 9.46 -3.01 -33.10
C ASP A 357 8.73 -3.58 -34.33
N ASP A 358 7.76 -2.87 -34.91
CA ASP A 358 7.01 -3.37 -36.08
C ASP A 358 7.67 -2.94 -37.41
N ASP A 359 8.52 -3.79 -38.00
CA ASP A 359 9.21 -3.56 -39.28
C ASP A 359 8.31 -3.43 -40.51
N SER A 360 7.01 -3.68 -40.36
CA SER A 360 6.05 -3.59 -41.46
C SER A 360 5.33 -2.25 -41.56
N VAL A 361 5.61 -1.29 -40.67
CA VAL A 361 5.11 0.08 -40.72
C VAL A 361 6.19 1.09 -40.37
N GLY A 362 5.93 2.37 -40.70
CA GLY A 362 6.82 3.46 -40.38
C GLY A 362 8.11 3.51 -41.20
N THR A 363 8.93 4.50 -40.87
CA THR A 363 10.15 4.89 -41.53
C THR A 363 11.31 4.22 -40.82
N ALA A 364 11.93 3.23 -41.48
CA ALA A 364 13.00 2.43 -40.90
C ALA A 364 14.14 3.24 -40.26
N SER A 365 14.49 4.39 -40.83
CA SER A 365 15.57 5.23 -40.31
C SER A 365 15.24 5.97 -39.01
N LYS A 366 13.98 6.07 -38.60
CA LYS A 366 13.56 6.77 -37.36
C LYS A 366 13.43 5.85 -36.15
N LYS A 367 13.29 4.54 -36.39
CA LYS A 367 12.97 3.55 -35.35
C LYS A 367 14.01 3.51 -34.22
N GLN A 368 15.29 3.62 -34.57
CA GLN A 368 16.35 3.65 -33.56
C GLN A 368 16.26 4.91 -32.69
N ASP A 369 15.95 6.07 -33.27
CA ASP A 369 15.83 7.32 -32.51
C ASP A 369 14.65 7.25 -31.52
N TYR A 370 13.50 6.72 -31.96
CA TYR A 370 12.35 6.47 -31.09
C TYR A 370 12.67 5.49 -29.96
N HIS A 371 13.43 4.45 -30.27
CA HIS A 371 13.89 3.47 -29.31
C HIS A 371 14.81 4.11 -28.25
N ASP A 372 15.79 4.90 -28.69
CA ASP A 372 16.73 5.59 -27.81
C ASP A 372 16.04 6.63 -26.93
N PHE A 373 15.05 7.35 -27.48
CA PHE A 373 14.16 8.22 -26.72
C PHE A 373 13.45 7.44 -25.60
N ALA A 374 12.77 6.36 -25.94
CA ALA A 374 11.98 5.59 -24.99
C ALA A 374 12.86 5.05 -23.85
N GLN A 375 14.03 4.52 -24.20
CA GLN A 375 15.03 4.10 -23.23
C GLN A 375 15.49 5.24 -22.32
N ARG A 376 15.75 6.44 -22.87
CA ARG A 376 16.19 7.61 -22.09
C ARG A 376 15.13 8.02 -21.06
N GLN A 377 13.85 8.02 -21.43
CA GLN A 377 12.75 8.39 -20.52
C GLN A 377 12.61 7.37 -19.39
N MET A 378 12.68 6.08 -19.70
CA MET A 378 12.61 5.02 -18.69
C MET A 378 13.81 5.07 -17.74
N ASN A 379 15.01 5.29 -18.25
CA ASN A 379 16.19 5.46 -17.41
C ASN A 379 16.08 6.71 -16.52
N TYR A 380 15.49 7.81 -17.01
CA TYR A 380 15.24 9.01 -16.20
C TYR A 380 14.38 8.67 -14.98
N ILE A 381 13.26 7.97 -15.20
CA ILE A 381 12.32 7.56 -14.13
C ILE A 381 13.02 6.72 -13.06
N LEU A 382 13.92 5.82 -13.49
CA LEU A 382 14.57 4.86 -12.60
C LEU A 382 15.82 5.40 -11.89
N GLY A 383 16.31 6.59 -12.26
CA GLY A 383 17.42 7.25 -11.53
C GLY A 383 18.35 8.14 -12.36
N ASP A 384 18.31 8.07 -13.69
CA ASP A 384 19.24 8.78 -14.59
C ASP A 384 18.77 10.22 -14.83
N ASN A 385 18.75 10.98 -13.74
CA ASN A 385 18.22 12.32 -13.65
C ASN A 385 19.09 13.18 -12.70
N PRO A 386 18.94 14.52 -12.68
CA PRO A 386 19.78 15.41 -11.88
C PRO A 386 19.77 15.13 -10.36
N ARG A 387 18.75 14.45 -9.82
CA ARG A 387 18.66 14.06 -8.40
C ARG A 387 19.46 12.79 -8.10
N ASN A 388 19.85 12.02 -9.13
CA ASN A 388 20.38 10.66 -8.99
C ASN A 388 19.48 9.77 -8.12
N GLY A 389 18.17 9.87 -8.32
CA GLY A 389 17.19 9.18 -7.49
C GLY A 389 16.03 8.63 -8.30
N SER A 390 15.50 7.50 -7.87
CA SER A 390 14.32 6.89 -8.48
C SER A 390 13.06 7.73 -8.25
N TYR A 391 12.08 7.60 -9.13
CA TYR A 391 10.71 8.10 -8.96
C TYR A 391 9.69 6.97 -8.73
N VAL A 392 10.17 5.77 -8.43
CA VAL A 392 9.35 4.58 -8.21
C VAL A 392 9.49 4.16 -6.75
N VAL A 393 8.38 4.22 -6.00
CA VAL A 393 8.37 3.91 -4.57
C VAL A 393 8.98 2.53 -4.31
N GLY A 394 9.92 2.49 -3.37
CA GLY A 394 10.60 1.25 -2.96
C GLY A 394 11.49 0.58 -4.03
N PHE A 395 11.85 1.28 -5.11
CA PHE A 395 12.80 0.80 -6.12
C PHE A 395 13.95 1.81 -6.31
N GLY A 396 15.19 1.32 -6.38
CA GLY A 396 16.35 2.18 -6.64
C GLY A 396 16.82 2.97 -5.42
N GLU A 397 17.85 3.79 -5.63
CA GLU A 397 18.34 4.72 -4.59
C GLU A 397 17.46 5.99 -4.56
N ASN A 398 17.35 6.60 -3.38
CA ASN A 398 16.63 7.86 -3.16
C ASN A 398 15.22 7.85 -3.80
N ALA A 399 14.52 6.73 -3.59
CA ALA A 399 13.14 6.52 -4.04
C ALA A 399 12.17 7.34 -3.18
N PRO A 400 10.97 7.67 -3.70
CA PRO A 400 9.97 8.37 -2.91
C PRO A 400 9.49 7.54 -1.71
N GLU A 401 9.33 8.21 -0.57
CA GLU A 401 8.88 7.69 0.72
C GLU A 401 7.53 8.29 1.14
N HIS A 402 7.10 9.41 0.55
CA HIS A 402 5.88 10.13 0.89
C HIS A 402 4.91 10.32 -0.29
N PRO A 403 4.50 9.23 -1.00
CA PRO A 403 3.48 9.34 -2.05
C PRO A 403 2.15 9.86 -1.46
N HIS A 404 1.34 10.57 -2.24
CA HIS A 404 0.01 11.01 -1.79
C HIS A 404 -0.96 9.82 -1.77
N HIS A 405 -0.90 8.93 -0.76
CA HIS A 405 -1.73 7.72 -0.72
C HIS A 405 -2.22 7.36 0.69
N ARG A 406 -3.54 7.32 0.87
CA ARG A 406 -4.18 7.15 2.20
C ARG A 406 -3.78 5.86 2.92
N THR A 407 -3.95 4.71 2.27
CA THR A 407 -3.70 3.40 2.91
C THR A 407 -2.22 3.18 3.20
N ALA A 408 -1.33 3.52 2.26
CA ALA A 408 0.11 3.44 2.48
C ALA A 408 0.59 4.37 3.61
N HIS A 409 -0.02 5.57 3.72
CA HIS A 409 0.26 6.48 4.82
C HIS A 409 -0.14 5.87 6.17
N GLY A 410 -1.37 5.35 6.27
CA GLY A 410 -1.84 4.66 7.47
C GLY A 410 -2.15 5.60 8.65
N SER A 411 -2.70 6.78 8.36
CA SER A 411 -3.19 7.70 9.40
C SER A 411 -4.31 7.05 10.21
N TRP A 412 -4.30 7.26 11.52
CA TRP A 412 -5.39 6.88 12.41
C TRP A 412 -6.29 8.06 12.83
N VAL A 413 -5.92 9.29 12.45
CA VAL A 413 -6.64 10.54 12.81
C VAL A 413 -7.10 11.36 11.60
N SER A 414 -7.00 10.80 10.39
CA SER A 414 -7.38 11.46 9.14
C SER A 414 -6.59 12.76 8.89
N MET A 415 -5.28 12.73 9.14
CA MET A 415 -4.37 13.86 8.91
C MET A 415 -3.17 13.41 8.09
N LEU A 416 -2.74 14.23 7.13
CA LEU A 416 -1.57 13.97 6.28
C LEU A 416 -0.24 13.99 7.05
N GLU A 417 -0.18 14.76 8.14
CA GLU A 417 1.02 14.92 8.98
C GLU A 417 1.10 13.86 10.10
N THR A 418 0.17 12.90 10.14
CA THR A 418 0.11 11.91 11.22
C THR A 418 -0.14 10.49 10.70
N PRO A 419 0.83 9.58 10.83
CA PRO A 419 2.20 9.83 11.33
C PRO A 419 3.02 10.71 10.38
N SER A 420 4.20 11.18 10.81
CA SER A 420 5.07 12.01 9.95
C SER A 420 5.79 11.22 8.83
N PHE A 421 5.40 9.97 8.61
CA PHE A 421 6.01 9.02 7.68
C PHE A 421 4.92 8.06 7.18
N HIS A 422 5.14 7.39 6.06
CA HIS A 422 4.23 6.34 5.61
C HIS A 422 4.45 5.05 6.39
N ARG A 423 3.39 4.48 6.97
CA ARG A 423 3.49 3.20 7.72
C ARG A 423 3.78 2.00 6.81
N HIS A 424 3.46 2.12 5.52
CA HIS A 424 3.68 1.07 4.54
C HIS A 424 4.41 1.54 3.29
N ILE A 425 5.24 0.66 2.74
CA ILE A 425 5.93 0.90 1.47
C ILE A 425 5.02 0.50 0.31
N LEU A 426 4.60 1.48 -0.49
CA LEU A 426 3.74 1.29 -1.67
C LEU A 426 4.57 0.89 -2.90
N TYR A 427 5.19 -0.28 -2.84
CA TYR A 427 6.14 -0.75 -3.86
C TYR A 427 5.62 -0.60 -5.30
N GLY A 428 6.46 0.01 -6.14
CA GLY A 428 6.23 0.09 -7.58
C GLY A 428 5.38 1.26 -8.04
N ALA A 429 4.80 2.04 -7.13
CA ALA A 429 4.05 3.23 -7.49
C ALA A 429 4.96 4.26 -8.17
N LEU A 430 4.58 4.70 -9.38
CA LEU A 430 5.24 5.80 -10.08
C LEU A 430 4.60 7.12 -9.62
N VAL A 431 5.39 8.00 -9.00
CA VAL A 431 4.90 9.33 -8.61
C VAL A 431 4.72 10.24 -9.83
N GLY A 432 3.97 11.34 -9.66
CA GLY A 432 3.72 12.31 -10.73
C GLY A 432 5.00 12.85 -11.39
N GLY A 433 6.02 13.14 -10.57
CA GLY A 433 7.36 13.51 -11.01
C GLY A 433 7.65 15.01 -10.94
N PRO A 434 8.78 15.46 -11.52
CA PRO A 434 9.29 16.80 -11.30
C PRO A 434 8.56 17.90 -12.08
N SER A 435 8.78 19.13 -11.61
CA SER A 435 8.55 20.35 -12.39
C SER A 435 9.41 20.40 -13.65
N SER A 436 9.12 21.36 -14.53
CA SER A 436 9.77 21.50 -15.85
C SER A 436 11.28 21.83 -15.81
N ASP A 437 11.82 22.12 -14.62
CA ASP A 437 13.24 22.38 -14.35
C ASP A 437 13.92 21.26 -13.55
N ASP A 438 13.31 20.07 -13.50
CA ASP A 438 13.75 18.89 -12.71
C ASP A 438 13.59 19.04 -11.18
N SER A 439 13.03 20.15 -10.68
CA SER A 439 12.77 20.30 -9.25
C SER A 439 11.62 19.39 -8.78
N TRP A 440 11.84 18.73 -7.65
CA TRP A 440 10.90 17.81 -7.02
C TRP A 440 11.23 17.67 -5.54
N GLU A 441 10.21 17.58 -4.71
CA GLU A 441 10.30 17.35 -3.27
C GLU A 441 9.37 16.19 -2.93
N ASP A 442 9.83 15.30 -2.05
CA ASP A 442 9.05 14.15 -1.57
C ASP A 442 8.12 14.62 -0.44
N ASN A 443 6.89 14.97 -0.80
CA ASN A 443 5.94 15.60 0.12
C ASN A 443 4.53 15.07 -0.14
N ILE A 444 3.97 14.43 0.89
CA ILE A 444 2.61 13.89 0.88
C ILE A 444 1.54 14.96 0.57
N GLU A 445 1.75 16.24 0.92
CA GLU A 445 0.79 17.30 0.63
C GLU A 445 0.79 17.72 -0.85
N ASP A 446 1.86 17.44 -1.60
CA ASP A 446 1.96 17.78 -3.01
C ASP A 446 1.36 16.68 -3.89
N TYR A 447 0.04 16.67 -3.98
CA TYR A 447 -0.72 15.80 -4.88
C TYR A 447 -0.44 16.07 -6.37
N THR A 448 0.34 17.08 -6.76
CA THR A 448 0.69 17.27 -8.18
C THR A 448 1.92 16.44 -8.53
N LEU A 449 2.94 16.48 -7.67
CA LEU A 449 4.24 15.86 -7.91
C LEU A 449 4.40 14.48 -7.25
N ASN A 450 3.65 14.18 -6.18
CA ASN A 450 3.73 12.94 -5.39
C ASN A 450 2.48 12.05 -5.47
N GLU A 451 1.46 12.45 -6.22
CA GLU A 451 0.31 11.57 -6.52
C GLU A 451 0.77 10.32 -7.27
N VAL A 452 0.07 9.22 -6.99
CA VAL A 452 0.25 7.92 -7.60
C VAL A 452 -1.11 7.45 -8.10
N ALA A 453 -1.18 6.82 -9.27
CA ALA A 453 -2.45 6.38 -9.84
C ALA A 453 -2.30 5.14 -10.73
N THR A 454 -3.38 4.39 -10.87
CA THR A 454 -3.44 3.20 -11.73
C THR A 454 -3.06 3.51 -13.18
N ASP A 455 -3.43 4.69 -13.70
CA ASP A 455 -3.10 5.14 -15.04
C ASP A 455 -1.62 5.58 -15.16
N TYR A 456 -1.00 6.04 -14.07
CA TYR A 456 0.43 6.42 -14.05
C TYR A 456 1.33 5.22 -14.32
N ASN A 457 0.99 4.09 -13.71
CA ASN A 457 1.74 2.85 -13.87
C ASN A 457 1.48 2.13 -15.20
N ALA A 458 0.40 2.45 -15.92
CA ALA A 458 -0.08 1.61 -17.03
C ALA A 458 0.89 1.58 -18.22
N GLY A 459 1.22 2.74 -18.79
CA GLY A 459 2.24 2.84 -19.85
C GLY A 459 3.64 2.48 -19.35
N PHE A 460 3.92 2.77 -18.07
CA PHE A 460 5.18 2.46 -17.41
C PHE A 460 5.46 0.96 -17.34
N VAL A 461 4.48 0.13 -16.97
CA VAL A 461 4.61 -1.34 -16.96
C VAL A 461 4.93 -1.88 -18.35
N GLY A 462 4.24 -1.39 -19.39
CA GLY A 462 4.51 -1.80 -20.77
C GLY A 462 5.92 -1.44 -21.23
N SER A 463 6.38 -0.23 -20.90
CA SER A 463 7.75 0.20 -21.19
C SER A 463 8.80 -0.60 -20.40
N LEU A 464 8.53 -0.94 -19.14
CA LEU A 464 9.41 -1.81 -18.34
C LEU A 464 9.51 -3.22 -18.91
N ALA A 465 8.40 -3.79 -19.41
CA ALA A 465 8.41 -5.10 -20.06
C ALA A 465 9.34 -5.11 -21.28
N LYS A 466 9.28 -4.06 -22.12
CA LYS A 466 10.22 -3.91 -23.24
C LYS A 466 11.66 -3.74 -22.76
N MET A 467 11.90 -2.89 -21.76
CA MET A 467 13.23 -2.68 -21.21
C MET A 467 13.83 -3.97 -20.63
N TYR A 468 13.01 -4.80 -19.99
CA TYR A 468 13.40 -6.13 -19.53
C TYR A 468 13.70 -7.08 -20.70
N ASP A 469 12.86 -7.13 -21.74
CA ASP A 469 13.12 -8.02 -22.90
C ASP A 469 14.46 -7.73 -23.57
N MET A 470 14.83 -6.44 -23.63
CA MET A 470 16.09 -6.00 -24.21
C MET A 470 17.33 -6.23 -23.34
N TYR A 471 17.19 -6.04 -22.03
CA TYR A 471 18.34 -5.84 -21.14
C TYR A 471 18.34 -6.70 -19.89
N GLY A 472 17.26 -7.43 -19.63
CA GLY A 472 17.08 -8.25 -18.44
C GLY A 472 17.04 -7.45 -17.15
N GLY A 473 17.71 -7.96 -16.12
CA GLY A 473 17.69 -7.41 -14.76
C GLY A 473 16.65 -8.15 -13.93
N GLU A 474 17.04 -9.32 -13.42
CA GLU A 474 16.11 -10.30 -12.83
C GLU A 474 15.23 -9.72 -11.71
N PRO A 475 13.95 -10.12 -11.65
CA PRO A 475 13.09 -9.90 -10.50
C PRO A 475 13.68 -10.45 -9.19
N LEU A 476 13.16 -9.96 -8.07
CA LEU A 476 13.54 -10.45 -6.74
C LEU A 476 12.97 -11.85 -6.52
N LYS A 477 13.82 -12.74 -5.98
CA LYS A 477 13.44 -14.09 -5.59
C LYS A 477 12.92 -14.09 -4.16
N ASN A 478 11.91 -14.90 -3.87
CA ASN A 478 11.29 -15.03 -2.54
C ASN A 478 10.80 -13.66 -2.00
N TRP A 479 10.31 -12.82 -2.90
CA TRP A 479 9.80 -11.47 -2.59
C TRP A 479 8.43 -11.30 -3.27
N PRO A 480 7.47 -10.60 -2.65
CA PRO A 480 7.57 -9.94 -1.34
C PRO A 480 7.35 -10.88 -0.14
N GLN A 481 7.83 -10.47 1.03
CA GLN A 481 7.47 -11.02 2.34
C GLN A 481 6.66 -9.98 3.14
N PRO A 482 5.82 -10.40 4.11
CA PRO A 482 5.02 -9.46 4.90
C PRO A 482 5.82 -8.33 5.55
N GLU A 483 7.02 -8.61 6.07
CA GLU A 483 7.89 -7.61 6.68
C GLU A 483 8.45 -6.57 5.69
N ASP A 484 8.49 -6.85 4.39
CA ASP A 484 8.98 -5.90 3.38
C ASP A 484 8.09 -4.66 3.31
N PHE A 485 6.81 -4.79 3.67
CA PHE A 485 5.83 -3.71 3.56
C PHE A 485 5.76 -2.80 4.78
N VAL A 486 6.48 -3.11 5.86
CA VAL A 486 6.43 -2.31 7.08
C VAL A 486 7.55 -1.27 7.03
N ALA A 487 7.17 0.01 7.15
CA ALA A 487 8.17 1.07 7.25
C ALA A 487 9.07 0.82 8.47
N PRO A 488 10.40 0.98 8.34
CA PRO A 488 11.33 0.79 9.46
C PRO A 488 11.00 1.62 10.71
N GLU A 489 10.32 2.76 10.51
CA GLU A 489 9.87 3.70 11.53
C GLU A 489 8.60 3.25 12.27
N ASP A 490 7.79 2.34 11.69
CA ASP A 490 6.51 1.94 12.27
C ASP A 490 6.67 0.84 13.34
N ASP A 491 7.00 1.25 14.56
CA ASP A 491 7.01 0.39 15.75
C ASP A 491 5.76 0.55 16.64
N PHE A 492 4.70 1.16 16.10
CA PHE A 492 3.51 1.48 16.86
C PHE A 492 2.75 0.23 17.33
N ILE A 493 2.30 0.30 18.59
CA ILE A 493 1.31 -0.61 19.14
C ILE A 493 -0.07 -0.25 18.57
N GLU A 494 -0.74 -1.23 17.95
CA GLU A 494 -2.00 -1.01 17.24
C GLU A 494 -3.22 -0.95 18.16
N TYR A 495 -3.21 -1.71 19.25
CA TYR A 495 -4.30 -1.76 20.23
C TYR A 495 -3.70 -1.62 21.62
N PHE A 496 -4.13 -0.61 22.38
CA PHE A 496 -3.59 -0.38 23.71
C PHE A 496 -4.56 0.42 24.58
N CYS A 497 -4.35 0.37 25.89
CA CYS A 497 -5.02 1.24 26.84
C CYS A 497 -4.05 2.33 27.29
N ARG A 498 -4.54 3.56 27.33
CA ARG A 498 -3.94 4.65 28.10
C ARG A 498 -4.71 4.80 29.41
N GLY A 499 -4.00 5.08 30.50
CA GLY A 499 -4.59 5.14 31.84
C GLY A 499 -4.01 6.29 32.65
N TRP A 500 -4.89 7.04 33.33
CA TRP A 500 -4.48 8.14 34.20
C TRP A 500 -5.25 8.16 35.51
N ILE A 501 -4.58 8.66 36.54
CA ILE A 501 -5.20 9.00 37.82
C ILE A 501 -5.76 10.42 37.68
N VAL A 502 -7.08 10.53 37.69
CA VAL A 502 -7.80 11.82 37.67
C VAL A 502 -7.88 12.40 39.08
N TYR A 503 -8.06 11.53 40.07
CA TYR A 503 -8.12 11.89 41.47
C TYR A 503 -7.82 10.67 42.35
N GLU A 504 -6.99 10.84 43.36
CA GLU A 504 -6.83 9.85 44.43
C GLU A 504 -6.91 10.54 45.79
N GLY A 505 -7.76 10.02 46.68
CA GLY A 505 -7.91 10.52 48.03
C GLY A 505 -9.24 10.13 48.67
N TYR A 506 -9.31 10.22 49.99
CA TYR A 506 -10.51 9.88 50.78
C TYR A 506 -11.12 8.53 50.38
N GLU A 507 -10.30 7.47 50.32
CA GLU A 507 -10.72 6.10 49.99
C GLU A 507 -11.32 5.96 48.57
N THR A 508 -11.00 6.90 47.67
CA THR A 508 -11.53 6.96 46.31
C THR A 508 -10.39 7.15 45.30
N LEU A 509 -10.41 6.34 44.24
CA LEU A 509 -9.57 6.46 43.06
C LEU A 509 -10.47 6.69 41.84
N ASN A 510 -10.25 7.79 41.13
CA ASN A 510 -10.89 8.07 39.85
C ASN A 510 -9.85 7.89 38.75
N LEU A 511 -10.16 7.00 37.80
CA LEU A 511 -9.35 6.67 36.65
C LEU A 511 -9.99 7.22 35.38
N LEU A 512 -9.16 7.68 34.45
CA LEU A 512 -9.52 7.77 33.04
C LEU A 512 -8.84 6.61 32.32
N LEU A 513 -9.63 5.71 31.74
CA LEU A 513 -9.15 4.64 30.88
C LEU A 513 -9.54 4.97 29.43
N GLN A 514 -8.58 4.99 28.54
CA GLN A 514 -8.81 5.30 27.12
C GLN A 514 -8.30 4.14 26.26
N VAL A 515 -9.23 3.39 25.66
CA VAL A 515 -8.89 2.32 24.72
C VAL A 515 -8.59 2.95 23.35
N ASN A 516 -7.51 2.51 22.71
CA ASN A 516 -7.03 3.02 21.43
C ASN A 516 -7.01 1.91 20.37
N ASN A 517 -7.40 2.26 19.14
CA ASN A 517 -7.20 1.47 17.93
C ASN A 517 -6.48 2.34 16.88
N ARG A 518 -5.19 2.05 16.69
CA ARG A 518 -4.30 2.65 15.70
C ARG A 518 -3.80 1.59 14.72
N SER A 519 -4.64 0.60 14.41
CA SER A 519 -4.27 -0.48 13.50
C SER A 519 -3.96 0.01 12.09
N ALA A 520 -3.03 -0.67 11.44
CA ALA A 520 -2.69 -0.52 10.03
C ALA A 520 -2.28 -1.83 9.36
N ARG A 521 -2.26 -2.97 10.09
CA ARG A 521 -1.87 -4.28 9.53
C ARG A 521 -2.87 -5.42 9.83
N PRO A 522 -4.05 -5.40 9.17
CA PRO A 522 -4.60 -4.30 8.40
C PRO A 522 -5.35 -3.29 9.30
N PRO A 523 -5.63 -2.06 8.82
CA PRO A 523 -6.53 -1.14 9.51
C PRO A 523 -7.90 -1.80 9.68
N THR A 524 -8.39 -1.86 10.92
CA THR A 524 -9.57 -2.66 11.25
C THR A 524 -10.52 -1.89 12.16
N MET A 525 -11.81 -1.89 11.84
CA MET A 525 -12.86 -1.46 12.77
C MET A 525 -13.10 -2.56 13.81
N LYS A 526 -13.07 -2.22 15.09
CA LYS A 526 -13.41 -3.12 16.20
C LYS A 526 -14.62 -2.58 16.95
N ASP A 527 -15.57 -3.46 17.25
CA ASP A 527 -16.79 -3.12 17.99
C ASP A 527 -16.98 -3.97 19.26
N LYS A 528 -15.94 -4.70 19.68
CA LYS A 528 -15.93 -5.61 20.85
C LYS A 528 -14.68 -5.45 21.70
N LEU A 529 -14.05 -4.28 21.66
CA LEU A 529 -12.90 -4.01 22.51
C LEU A 529 -13.32 -3.92 23.97
N SER A 530 -12.45 -4.39 24.86
CA SER A 530 -12.61 -4.21 26.30
C SER A 530 -11.25 -4.10 26.97
N VAL A 531 -11.21 -3.53 28.17
CA VAL A 531 -10.02 -3.47 29.01
C VAL A 531 -10.28 -4.00 30.39
N ARG A 532 -9.25 -4.55 31.05
CA ARG A 532 -9.36 -5.06 32.43
C ARG A 532 -8.40 -4.34 33.35
N TYR A 533 -8.92 -3.95 34.52
CA TYR A 533 -8.12 -3.42 35.61
C TYR A 533 -8.10 -4.44 36.75
N TYR A 534 -6.91 -4.90 37.11
CA TYR A 534 -6.62 -5.93 38.10
C TYR A 534 -6.20 -5.30 39.43
N MET A 535 -6.89 -5.71 40.49
CA MET A 535 -6.78 -5.23 41.85
C MET A 535 -6.31 -6.36 42.77
N ASP A 536 -5.42 -6.08 43.72
CA ASP A 536 -5.13 -6.99 44.84
C ASP A 536 -5.91 -6.50 46.06
N LEU A 537 -6.89 -7.28 46.51
CA LEU A 537 -7.77 -6.91 47.62
C LEU A 537 -7.35 -7.54 48.96
N SER A 538 -6.11 -8.03 49.07
CA SER A 538 -5.60 -8.69 50.27
C SER A 538 -5.74 -7.83 51.52
N GLU A 539 -5.50 -6.52 51.45
CA GLU A 539 -5.63 -5.59 52.57
C GLU A 539 -7.08 -5.42 53.04
N ILE A 540 -8.05 -5.53 52.14
CA ILE A 540 -9.47 -5.53 52.49
C ILE A 540 -9.82 -6.80 53.27
N PHE A 541 -9.37 -7.96 52.78
CA PHE A 541 -9.66 -9.24 53.43
C PHE A 541 -8.93 -9.40 54.77
N ASP A 542 -7.68 -8.97 54.86
CA ASP A 542 -6.88 -9.00 56.10
C ASP A 542 -7.46 -8.09 57.20
N ALA A 543 -8.12 -6.99 56.80
CA ALA A 543 -8.87 -6.13 57.71
C ALA A 543 -10.23 -6.72 58.16
N GLY A 544 -10.60 -7.90 57.67
CA GLY A 544 -11.89 -8.55 57.92
C GLY A 544 -13.05 -7.98 57.08
N GLY A 545 -12.72 -7.20 56.03
CA GLY A 545 -13.66 -6.70 55.05
C GLY A 545 -14.05 -7.76 54.01
N SER A 546 -14.82 -7.32 53.01
CA SER A 546 -15.40 -8.18 51.98
C SER A 546 -15.53 -7.43 50.65
N LEU A 547 -15.89 -8.14 49.57
CA LEU A 547 -16.13 -7.51 48.27
C LEU A 547 -17.22 -6.43 48.29
N SER A 548 -18.18 -6.46 49.23
CA SER A 548 -19.19 -5.40 49.32
C SER A 548 -18.63 -4.06 49.80
N ASP A 549 -17.40 -4.07 50.33
CA ASP A 549 -16.66 -2.90 50.77
C ASP A 549 -15.88 -2.25 49.62
N VAL A 550 -15.85 -2.86 48.44
CA VAL A 550 -15.28 -2.28 47.21
C VAL A 550 -16.40 -1.95 46.24
N GLU A 551 -16.55 -0.67 45.91
CA GLU A 551 -17.53 -0.18 44.94
C GLU A 551 -16.82 0.36 43.70
N VAL A 552 -17.06 -0.28 42.56
CA VAL A 552 -16.58 0.19 41.25
C VAL A 552 -17.76 0.74 40.46
N THR A 553 -17.64 1.98 39.97
CA THR A 553 -18.69 2.64 39.20
C THR A 553 -18.15 3.26 37.92
N LEU A 554 -18.97 3.25 36.88
CA LEU A 554 -18.68 3.91 35.61
C LEU A 554 -19.30 5.32 35.62
N GLY A 555 -18.46 6.33 35.43
CA GLY A 555 -18.84 7.70 35.20
C GLY A 555 -19.14 7.97 33.72
N GLN A 556 -18.71 9.13 33.23
CA GLN A 556 -18.81 9.47 31.81
C GLN A 556 -17.92 8.52 30.98
N SER A 557 -18.48 8.01 29.88
CA SER A 557 -17.77 7.17 28.92
C SER A 557 -18.35 7.31 27.52
N ASP A 558 -17.55 6.95 26.52
CA ASP A 558 -17.93 6.95 25.11
C ASP A 558 -18.49 5.58 24.70
N GLY A 559 -19.59 5.18 25.35
CA GLY A 559 -20.31 3.94 25.02
C GLY A 559 -19.82 2.69 25.76
N ALA A 560 -19.00 2.86 26.80
CA ALA A 560 -18.56 1.74 27.64
C ALA A 560 -19.67 1.24 28.58
N LYS A 561 -19.53 -0.01 28.99
CA LYS A 561 -20.28 -0.65 30.08
C LYS A 561 -19.28 -1.19 31.09
N LEU A 562 -19.65 -1.20 32.36
CA LEU A 562 -18.84 -1.77 33.41
C LEU A 562 -19.37 -3.15 33.78
N GLU A 563 -18.52 -4.15 33.65
CA GLU A 563 -18.71 -5.44 34.32
C GLU A 563 -18.00 -5.38 35.67
N GLY A 564 -18.76 -5.61 36.75
CA GLY A 564 -18.25 -5.55 38.11
C GLY A 564 -17.17 -6.59 38.42
N LEU A 565 -16.67 -6.55 39.66
CA LEU A 565 -15.54 -7.37 40.10
C LEU A 565 -15.75 -8.87 39.87
N LYS A 566 -14.79 -9.49 39.21
CA LYS A 566 -14.63 -10.93 39.01
C LYS A 566 -13.32 -11.37 39.64
N GLN A 567 -13.33 -12.51 40.32
CA GLN A 567 -12.11 -13.08 40.87
C GLN A 567 -11.21 -13.56 39.72
N TYR A 568 -9.94 -13.16 39.74
CA TYR A 568 -8.91 -13.67 38.85
C TYR A 568 -8.25 -14.89 39.49
N GLU A 569 -7.57 -14.68 40.63
CA GLU A 569 -6.86 -15.70 41.39
C GLU A 569 -6.55 -15.19 42.80
N ASP A 570 -6.66 -16.05 43.81
CA ASP A 570 -6.45 -15.69 45.23
C ASP A 570 -7.17 -14.38 45.61
N ASN A 571 -6.40 -13.35 46.01
CA ASN A 571 -6.89 -12.03 46.38
C ASN A 571 -6.95 -11.05 45.19
N ILE A 572 -6.58 -11.50 43.99
CA ILE A 572 -6.59 -10.70 42.77
C ILE A 572 -8.00 -10.77 42.14
N TYR A 573 -8.59 -9.59 41.95
CA TYR A 573 -9.86 -9.39 41.28
C TYR A 573 -9.67 -8.45 40.10
N TYR A 574 -10.63 -8.38 39.20
CA TYR A 574 -10.63 -7.39 38.14
C TYR A 574 -12.05 -6.93 37.81
N PHE A 575 -12.18 -5.71 37.29
CA PHE A 575 -13.37 -5.27 36.58
C PHE A 575 -13.06 -5.13 35.09
N THR A 576 -14.09 -5.22 34.25
CA THR A 576 -13.97 -5.04 32.80
C THR A 576 -14.70 -3.77 32.38
N VAL A 577 -14.01 -2.90 31.64
CA VAL A 577 -14.64 -1.82 30.88
C VAL A 577 -14.85 -2.33 29.47
N ASP A 578 -16.10 -2.62 29.13
CA ASP A 578 -16.51 -3.24 27.87
C ASP A 578 -17.08 -2.21 26.90
N PHE A 579 -16.45 -2.06 25.74
CA PHE A 579 -16.90 -1.19 24.66
C PHE A 579 -17.71 -1.95 23.60
N SER A 580 -18.20 -3.16 23.90
CA SER A 580 -19.02 -3.94 22.97
C SER A 580 -20.27 -3.17 22.50
N GLY A 581 -20.35 -2.99 21.18
CA GLY A 581 -21.33 -2.18 20.47
C GLY A 581 -20.85 -0.76 20.10
N THR A 582 -19.64 -0.37 20.49
CA THR A 582 -19.02 0.90 20.15
C THR A 582 -17.93 0.68 19.12
N GLN A 583 -18.04 1.34 17.97
CA GLN A 583 -17.02 1.25 16.91
C GLN A 583 -15.77 2.05 17.29
N ILE A 584 -14.61 1.41 17.19
CA ILE A 584 -13.29 1.98 17.45
C ILE A 584 -12.39 1.60 16.28
N MET A 585 -11.89 2.57 15.53
CA MET A 585 -11.20 2.36 14.26
C MET A 585 -10.21 3.50 13.94
N PRO A 586 -9.14 3.23 13.16
CA PRO A 586 -8.12 4.21 12.83
C PRO A 586 -8.59 5.14 11.69
N ALA A 587 -9.63 5.94 11.94
CA ALA A 587 -10.23 6.85 10.96
C ALA A 587 -10.01 8.32 11.35
N GLU A 588 -10.82 8.84 12.27
CA GLU A 588 -10.72 10.20 12.80
C GLU A 588 -10.40 10.15 14.29
N TRP A 589 -9.99 11.28 14.89
CA TRP A 589 -9.70 11.38 16.33
C TRP A 589 -10.80 10.72 17.19
N THR A 590 -12.06 11.14 17.04
CA THR A 590 -13.13 10.62 17.89
C THR A 590 -13.44 9.14 17.64
N MET A 591 -12.86 8.51 16.62
CA MET A 591 -13.07 7.10 16.27
C MET A 591 -11.89 6.21 16.67
N CYS A 592 -10.66 6.72 16.73
CA CYS A 592 -9.49 5.92 17.06
C CYS A 592 -9.31 5.68 18.56
N GLU A 593 -10.02 6.42 19.42
CA GLU A 593 -9.98 6.27 20.87
C GLU A 593 -11.38 6.41 21.52
N LYS A 594 -11.55 5.81 22.70
CA LYS A 594 -12.76 5.94 23.53
C LYS A 594 -12.43 6.03 25.01
N ASP A 595 -13.04 6.99 25.69
CA ASP A 595 -12.81 7.25 27.10
C ASP A 595 -13.81 6.50 28.00
N ALA A 596 -13.35 6.12 29.19
CA ALA A 596 -14.16 5.66 30.30
C ALA A 596 -13.62 6.16 31.64
N ASN A 597 -14.41 6.95 32.35
CA ASN A 597 -14.10 7.38 33.71
C ASN A 597 -14.58 6.31 34.68
N VAL A 598 -13.68 5.70 35.45
CA VAL A 598 -14.02 4.67 36.43
C VAL A 598 -13.66 5.14 37.82
N THR A 599 -14.60 5.02 38.76
CA THR A 599 -14.35 5.28 40.18
C THR A 599 -14.29 3.98 40.94
N ILE A 600 -13.18 3.76 41.66
CA ILE A 600 -13.02 2.73 42.69
C ILE A 600 -13.16 3.41 44.05
N LYS A 601 -14.05 2.89 44.90
CA LYS A 601 -14.28 3.42 46.24
C LYS A 601 -14.27 2.31 47.29
N TYR A 602 -13.39 2.44 48.26
CA TYR A 602 -13.35 1.58 49.44
C TYR A 602 -14.27 2.13 50.53
N LYS A 603 -15.07 1.26 51.16
CA LYS A 603 -15.98 1.62 52.25
C LYS A 603 -15.33 1.24 53.58
N GLY A 604 -15.18 2.20 54.49
CA GLY A 604 -15.08 1.87 55.92
C GLY A 604 -13.81 2.25 56.66
N GLY A 605 -13.15 3.38 56.35
CA GLY A 605 -12.13 3.93 57.24
C GLY A 605 -10.76 3.28 57.06
N SER A 606 -10.05 3.69 56.00
CA SER A 606 -8.60 3.65 55.80
C SER A 606 -7.87 2.34 55.46
N THR A 607 -8.56 1.26 55.08
CA THR A 607 -7.88 -0.02 54.78
C THR A 607 -7.59 -0.32 53.31
N GLY A 608 -8.37 0.21 52.36
CA GLY A 608 -8.14 -0.06 50.93
C GLY A 608 -6.91 0.68 50.38
N SER A 609 -6.16 0.00 49.51
CA SER A 609 -4.94 0.51 48.87
C SER A 609 -4.97 0.19 47.38
N ASN A 610 -4.44 1.08 46.54
CA ASN A 610 -4.22 0.78 45.12
C ASN A 610 -2.74 0.46 44.82
N ASP A 611 -1.83 0.70 45.78
CA ASP A 611 -0.38 0.56 45.58
C ASP A 611 0.06 -0.87 45.21
N ASN A 612 -0.73 -1.88 45.60
CA ASN A 612 -0.52 -3.29 45.32
C ASN A 612 -1.29 -3.78 44.08
N ASP A 613 -2.12 -2.96 43.45
CA ASP A 613 -2.88 -3.34 42.27
C ASP A 613 -1.94 -3.53 41.07
N TRP A 614 -2.10 -4.66 40.37
CA TRP A 614 -1.37 -4.95 39.14
C TRP A 614 -1.55 -3.82 38.11
N SER A 615 -2.78 -3.31 37.95
CA SER A 615 -3.11 -2.30 36.95
C SER A 615 -2.83 -0.85 37.36
N TYR A 616 -2.53 -0.59 38.63
CA TYR A 616 -2.16 0.74 39.11
C TYR A 616 -0.74 1.15 38.69
N ARG A 617 0.11 0.16 38.37
CA ARG A 617 1.50 0.40 38.00
C ARG A 617 1.61 1.30 36.78
N ASN A 618 2.53 2.26 36.87
CA ASN A 618 2.86 3.24 35.85
C ASN A 618 1.71 4.15 35.38
N LEU A 619 0.58 4.18 36.10
CA LEU A 619 -0.42 5.21 35.87
C LEU A 619 0.16 6.56 36.27
N THR A 620 -0.13 7.58 35.46
CA THR A 620 0.34 8.94 35.69
C THR A 620 -0.83 9.86 36.04
N ASP A 621 -0.52 10.93 36.76
CA ASP A 621 -1.45 12.05 36.90
C ASP A 621 -1.51 12.85 35.59
N SER A 622 -2.52 13.72 35.45
CA SER A 622 -2.70 14.66 34.32
C SER A 622 -2.98 13.97 32.97
N PRO A 623 -4.25 13.66 32.69
CA PRO A 623 -4.68 13.12 31.40
C PRO A 623 -4.17 13.92 30.19
N ASP A 624 -3.67 13.19 29.20
CA ASP A 624 -3.30 13.73 27.90
C ASP A 624 -4.37 13.35 26.88
N TYR A 625 -5.02 14.38 26.32
CA TYR A 625 -6.15 14.23 25.39
C TYR A 625 -5.72 14.36 23.92
N ASP A 626 -4.42 14.39 23.63
CA ASP A 626 -3.94 14.35 22.25
C ASP A 626 -4.03 12.93 21.67
N ALA A 627 -4.82 12.80 20.60
CA ALA A 627 -5.09 11.55 19.86
C ALA A 627 -3.87 10.98 19.13
N ILE A 628 -2.83 11.80 18.97
CA ILE A 628 -1.58 11.42 18.33
C ILE A 628 -0.62 10.85 19.37
N SER A 629 -0.73 11.30 20.62
CA SER A 629 0.17 10.94 21.71
C SER A 629 -0.03 9.50 22.20
N PHE A 630 1.08 8.85 22.58
CA PHE A 630 1.08 7.56 23.28
C PHE A 630 1.29 7.72 24.79
N ALA A 631 1.33 8.96 25.32
CA ALA A 631 1.53 9.20 26.74
C ALA A 631 0.41 8.57 27.58
N GLY A 632 0.77 7.97 28.71
CA GLY A 632 -0.19 7.24 29.56
C GLY A 632 -0.48 5.81 29.11
N MET A 633 0.11 5.33 28.01
CA MET A 633 0.02 3.91 27.61
C MET A 633 0.56 3.01 28.72
N THR A 634 -0.22 1.99 29.10
CA THR A 634 0.15 1.06 30.17
C THR A 634 -0.15 -0.39 29.75
N PRO A 635 0.85 -1.31 29.78
CA PRO A 635 0.60 -2.72 29.49
C PRO A 635 -0.20 -3.41 30.59
N TYR A 636 -0.29 -2.83 31.77
CA TYR A 636 -0.94 -3.46 32.92
C TYR A 636 -2.45 -3.29 32.95
N ILE A 637 -3.02 -2.62 31.95
CA ILE A 637 -4.45 -2.61 31.64
C ILE A 637 -4.61 -3.23 30.25
N PRO A 638 -4.65 -4.58 30.18
CA PRO A 638 -4.67 -5.27 28.89
C PRO A 638 -5.95 -5.00 28.10
N VAL A 639 -5.80 -4.96 26.78
CA VAL A 639 -6.88 -4.79 25.80
C VAL A 639 -7.25 -6.14 25.22
N TYR A 640 -8.56 -6.40 25.12
CA TYR A 640 -9.13 -7.61 24.56
C TYR A 640 -10.07 -7.25 23.42
N ASP A 641 -10.21 -8.16 22.46
CA ASP A 641 -11.26 -8.14 21.44
C ASP A 641 -12.07 -9.43 21.56
N ASP A 642 -13.36 -9.29 21.89
CA ASP A 642 -14.26 -10.43 22.16
C ASP A 642 -13.68 -11.43 23.20
N GLY A 643 -12.99 -10.89 24.20
CA GLY A 643 -12.35 -11.65 25.28
C GLY A 643 -10.98 -12.27 24.94
N ILE A 644 -10.49 -12.11 23.71
CA ILE A 644 -9.14 -12.53 23.29
C ILE A 644 -8.17 -11.38 23.56
N LEU A 645 -7.07 -11.65 24.29
CA LEU A 645 -6.05 -10.65 24.59
C LEU A 645 -5.36 -10.19 23.30
N LEU A 646 -5.41 -8.88 23.02
CA LEU A 646 -4.71 -8.26 21.90
C LEU A 646 -3.36 -7.70 22.31
N TRP A 647 -3.30 -7.04 23.48
CA TRP A 647 -2.09 -6.39 23.97
C TRP A 647 -2.15 -6.13 25.47
N GLY A 648 -0.98 -6.05 26.11
CA GLY A 648 -0.81 -5.87 27.55
C GLY A 648 -0.62 -7.20 28.28
N GLU A 649 -0.58 -7.12 29.60
CA GLU A 649 -0.21 -8.22 30.48
C GLU A 649 -1.26 -8.43 31.57
N GLU A 650 -1.67 -9.68 31.76
CA GLU A 650 -2.42 -10.11 32.93
C GLU A 650 -1.49 -10.35 34.12
N PRO A 651 -1.97 -10.29 35.38
CA PRO A 651 -1.19 -10.71 36.53
C PRO A 651 -0.70 -12.16 36.37
N PRO A 652 0.52 -12.49 36.81
CA PRO A 652 1.01 -13.85 36.76
C PRO A 652 0.12 -14.77 37.61
N ARG A 653 -0.23 -15.92 37.07
CA ARG A 653 -1.01 -16.92 37.81
C ARG A 653 -0.14 -17.77 38.72
N GLY A 654 -0.69 -18.17 39.87
CA GLY A 654 -0.09 -18.98 40.92
C GLY A 654 0.17 -20.43 40.49
N ASP A 655 1.08 -20.60 39.54
CA ASP A 655 1.96 -21.73 39.29
C ASP A 655 2.95 -21.28 38.20
N LEU A 656 3.63 -20.14 38.42
CA LEU A 656 4.93 -19.95 37.79
C LEU A 656 5.87 -20.98 38.44
N PRO A 657 6.64 -21.78 37.66
CA PRO A 657 7.73 -22.54 38.25
C PRO A 657 8.59 -21.57 39.07
N PRO A 658 9.10 -22.00 40.24
CA PRO A 658 9.89 -21.10 41.09
C PRO A 658 10.97 -20.47 40.22
N GLU A 659 11.17 -19.15 40.34
CA GLU A 659 12.35 -18.47 39.82
C GLU A 659 13.54 -19.42 40.06
N PRO A 660 14.23 -19.88 39.01
CA PRO A 660 15.35 -20.75 39.21
C PRO A 660 16.32 -19.99 40.09
N THR A 661 16.55 -20.53 41.29
CA THR A 661 17.74 -20.21 42.06
C THR A 661 18.89 -20.23 41.04
N PRO A 662 19.76 -19.20 40.95
CA PRO A 662 20.76 -19.14 39.90
C PRO A 662 21.62 -20.40 39.92
N ILE A 663 21.25 -21.36 39.09
CA ILE A 663 22.04 -22.51 38.72
C ILE A 663 22.63 -22.03 37.41
N ASP A 664 23.93 -21.86 37.40
CA ASP A 664 24.69 -21.74 36.16
C ASP A 664 24.22 -22.87 35.24
N PRO A 665 23.47 -22.56 34.15
CA PRO A 665 22.81 -23.57 33.34
C PRO A 665 23.82 -24.41 32.54
N GLY A 666 25.11 -24.06 32.59
CA GLY A 666 26.17 -24.73 31.84
C GLY A 666 26.15 -24.40 30.35
N PHE A 667 25.33 -23.43 29.93
CA PHE A 667 25.23 -22.91 28.58
C PHE A 667 24.91 -21.41 28.56
N VAL A 668 25.11 -20.75 27.43
CA VAL A 668 24.81 -19.33 27.25
C VAL A 668 23.41 -19.20 26.61
N TYR A 669 22.49 -18.47 27.24
CA TYR A 669 21.18 -18.19 26.64
C TYR A 669 21.36 -17.43 25.33
N GLY A 670 20.70 -17.91 24.29
CA GLY A 670 20.82 -17.42 22.92
C GLY A 670 21.95 -18.03 22.09
N ASP A 671 22.82 -18.88 22.66
CA ASP A 671 23.87 -19.61 21.93
C ASP A 671 23.37 -21.01 21.57
N LEU A 672 22.77 -21.13 20.38
CA LEU A 672 22.12 -22.37 19.93
C LEU A 672 23.12 -23.34 19.31
N ASN A 673 24.29 -22.87 18.87
CA ASN A 673 25.32 -23.70 18.25
C ASN A 673 26.49 -24.08 19.21
N ASN A 674 26.46 -23.59 20.46
CA ASN A 674 27.49 -23.74 21.49
C ASN A 674 28.88 -23.20 21.09
N ASP A 675 28.94 -22.14 20.28
CA ASP A 675 30.20 -21.50 19.90
C ASP A 675 30.67 -20.43 20.91
N GLY A 676 29.86 -20.17 21.94
CA GLY A 676 30.11 -19.19 23.00
C GLY A 676 29.70 -17.76 22.64
N LEU A 677 29.10 -17.54 21.46
CA LEU A 677 28.68 -16.22 20.96
C LEU A 677 27.21 -16.23 20.55
N VAL A 678 26.42 -15.32 21.10
CA VAL A 678 25.04 -15.11 20.64
C VAL A 678 25.06 -14.17 19.43
N ASN A 679 24.78 -14.69 18.23
CA ASN A 679 24.88 -13.93 17.00
C ASN A 679 23.79 -14.29 15.95
N SER A 680 23.93 -13.79 14.73
CA SER A 680 22.95 -14.00 13.66
C SER A 680 22.83 -15.46 13.21
N MET A 681 23.84 -16.29 13.47
CA MET A 681 23.77 -17.74 13.21
C MET A 681 22.78 -18.43 14.16
N ASP A 682 22.76 -18.05 15.44
CA ASP A 682 21.82 -18.58 16.43
C ASP A 682 20.38 -18.19 16.11
N MET A 683 20.17 -16.95 15.69
CA MET A 683 18.86 -16.48 15.22
C MET A 683 18.38 -17.23 13.97
N ALA A 684 19.29 -17.57 13.06
CA ALA A 684 18.96 -18.38 11.89
C ALA A 684 18.59 -19.81 12.27
N ILE A 685 19.28 -20.40 13.26
CA ILE A 685 18.94 -21.71 13.81
C ILE A 685 17.57 -21.66 14.49
N LEU A 686 17.30 -20.64 15.31
CA LEU A 686 16.02 -20.44 15.99
C LEU A 686 14.86 -20.34 14.99
N LYS A 687 15.00 -19.53 13.93
CA LYS A 687 14.00 -19.47 12.84
C LYS A 687 13.72 -20.84 12.23
N ARG A 688 14.75 -21.66 12.00
CA ARG A 688 14.59 -22.99 11.39
C ARG A 688 13.97 -24.00 12.35
N ILE A 689 14.22 -23.89 13.66
CA ILE A 689 13.53 -24.68 14.69
C ILE A 689 12.03 -24.38 14.66
N LEU A 690 11.64 -23.10 14.57
CA LEU A 690 10.24 -22.68 14.47
C LEU A 690 9.55 -23.18 13.19
N LEU A 691 10.33 -23.46 12.15
CA LEU A 691 9.87 -24.10 10.91
C LEU A 691 9.87 -25.64 10.96
N ASN A 692 10.02 -26.24 12.16
CA ASN A 692 10.06 -27.69 12.40
C ASN A 692 11.21 -28.42 11.69
N GLU A 693 12.32 -27.75 11.38
CA GLU A 693 13.51 -28.40 10.86
C GLU A 693 14.27 -29.19 11.96
N LYS A 694 14.79 -30.38 11.60
CA LYS A 694 15.52 -31.26 12.54
C LYS A 694 17.02 -31.00 12.52
N PHE A 695 17.61 -30.85 13.71
CA PHE A 695 19.04 -30.63 13.91
C PHE A 695 19.63 -31.70 14.85
N SER A 696 20.90 -32.06 14.65
CA SER A 696 21.62 -33.03 15.49
C SER A 696 22.46 -32.40 16.61
N ASP A 697 22.86 -31.14 16.45
CA ASP A 697 23.91 -30.51 17.27
C ASP A 697 23.53 -29.06 17.64
N ILE A 698 22.35 -28.87 18.23
CA ILE A 698 21.89 -27.56 18.73
C ILE A 698 21.51 -27.64 20.20
N ASN A 699 21.72 -26.54 20.91
CA ASN A 699 21.26 -26.38 22.28
C ASN A 699 19.88 -25.74 22.31
N ILE A 700 18.84 -26.57 22.20
CA ILE A 700 17.46 -26.07 22.24
C ILE A 700 17.09 -25.45 23.59
N SER A 701 17.80 -25.81 24.67
CA SER A 701 17.59 -25.21 26.00
C SER A 701 18.10 -23.77 26.07
N ALA A 702 18.98 -23.34 25.17
CA ALA A 702 19.41 -21.95 25.04
C ALA A 702 18.42 -21.07 24.24
N ALA A 703 17.37 -21.67 23.67
CA ALA A 703 16.41 -20.99 22.80
C ALA A 703 15.19 -20.41 23.52
N ASP A 704 14.90 -20.86 24.75
CA ASP A 704 13.85 -20.30 25.62
C ASP A 704 14.41 -19.04 26.30
N LEU A 705 14.10 -17.88 25.73
CA LEU A 705 14.68 -16.58 26.09
C LEU A 705 13.78 -15.77 27.01
N ASN A 706 12.55 -16.18 27.27
CA ASN A 706 11.63 -15.59 28.27
C ASN A 706 11.33 -16.53 29.45
N LEU A 707 11.96 -17.71 29.50
CA LEU A 707 11.81 -18.71 30.56
C LEU A 707 10.39 -19.23 30.75
N ASP A 708 9.58 -19.24 29.69
CA ASP A 708 8.20 -19.73 29.73
C ASP A 708 8.09 -21.25 29.47
N GLY A 709 9.23 -21.91 29.19
CA GLY A 709 9.32 -23.34 28.92
C GLY A 709 8.96 -23.74 27.49
N GLN A 710 8.68 -22.78 26.62
CA GLN A 710 8.40 -22.97 25.20
C GLN A 710 9.50 -22.33 24.34
N VAL A 711 9.53 -22.73 23.06
CA VAL A 711 10.42 -22.12 22.05
C VAL A 711 9.54 -21.73 20.88
N ASP A 712 9.16 -20.46 20.82
CA ASP A 712 8.21 -19.92 19.86
C ASP A 712 8.65 -18.56 19.24
N SER A 713 7.71 -17.87 18.58
CA SER A 713 7.98 -16.58 17.94
C SER A 713 8.37 -15.47 18.91
N MET A 714 8.04 -15.60 20.19
CA MET A 714 8.42 -14.66 21.25
C MET A 714 9.92 -14.72 21.49
N ASP A 715 10.51 -15.91 21.57
CA ASP A 715 11.96 -16.10 21.70
C ASP A 715 12.72 -15.52 20.52
N LEU A 716 12.18 -15.69 19.31
CA LEU A 716 12.78 -15.10 18.12
C LEU A 716 12.79 -13.57 18.19
N THR A 717 11.72 -12.99 18.73
CA THR A 717 11.59 -11.53 18.92
C THR A 717 12.59 -11.04 19.95
N ILE A 718 12.77 -11.77 21.05
CA ILE A 718 13.74 -11.45 22.11
C ILE A 718 15.17 -11.57 21.59
N MET A 719 15.50 -12.64 20.86
CA MET A 719 16.80 -12.82 20.21
C MET A 719 17.10 -11.67 19.25
N LYS A 720 16.13 -11.25 18.44
CA LYS A 720 16.26 -10.10 17.55
C LYS A 720 16.52 -8.81 18.34
N ARG A 721 15.79 -8.56 19.43
CA ARG A 721 16.01 -7.39 20.31
C ARG A 721 17.41 -7.40 20.93
N TYR A 722 17.89 -8.55 21.38
CA TYR A 722 19.23 -8.69 21.95
C TYR A 722 20.35 -8.44 20.93
N LEU A 723 20.25 -9.03 19.73
CA LEU A 723 21.23 -8.82 18.65
C LEU A 723 21.26 -7.37 18.15
N LEU A 724 20.12 -6.67 18.23
CA LEU A 724 20.01 -5.23 17.94
C LEU A 724 20.41 -4.34 19.13
N ARG A 725 20.90 -4.91 20.24
CA ARG A 725 21.27 -4.22 21.48
C ARG A 725 20.14 -3.37 22.08
N ARG A 726 18.89 -3.79 21.86
CA ARG A 726 17.69 -3.19 22.45
C ARG A 726 17.39 -3.72 23.86
N ILE A 727 18.01 -4.84 24.23
CA ILE A 727 18.08 -5.40 25.59
C ILE A 727 19.53 -5.83 25.84
N GLU A 728 19.98 -5.77 27.11
CA GLU A 728 21.42 -5.91 27.44
C GLU A 728 21.82 -7.34 27.82
N SER A 729 20.86 -8.22 28.12
CA SER A 729 21.11 -9.59 28.58
C SER A 729 20.04 -10.57 28.10
N LEU A 730 20.39 -11.85 28.07
CA LEU A 730 19.50 -13.00 27.92
C LEU A 730 19.70 -13.94 29.12
N PRO A 731 18.66 -14.66 29.56
CA PRO A 731 17.25 -14.54 29.14
C PRO A 731 16.64 -13.23 29.71
N ILE A 732 15.41 -12.90 29.33
CA ILE A 732 14.66 -11.76 29.89
C ILE A 732 13.67 -12.17 30.96
#